data_AF-A0A3Q3L3T1-F1
#
_entry.id   AF-A0A3Q3L3T1-F1
#
_cell.length_a   1.000
_cell.length_b   1.000
_cell.length_c   1.000
_cell.angle_alpha   90.00
_cell.angle_beta   90.00
_cell.angle_gamma   90.00
#
_symmetry.space_group_name_H-M   'P 1'
#
loop_
_entity.id
_entity.type
_entity.pdbx_description
1 polymer ?
#
loop_
_entity_poly.entity_id
_entity_poly.type
_entity_poly.pdbx_seq_one_letter_code
_entity_poly.pdbx_strand_id
1 'polypeptide(L)'
;LSKLKWVRTSQQNISITDPLKGPGRDHSTNSASGGFLYVTVPDGGLSNDWAAFQSPLLEPTNSSHPCKMVMYTHQFGPRSGGLTVLVASRKIYPVWKRGGALGDVWVKAEVEIVTDFPFHILIMAAIRDFNYGGIAVDSIMLSPECPNASRPEFPKPPKHPCTEPEKMCDFHPDCAEAEDEATCGDFSYPEGSSGWTDSSIGSQGWLLHNNSTSKEEYLYVAVAPGQQLTEAQTRTPLLGPSGPACTLSFDFALTGNSDHIGELSVRVVDSFLGMGPKLWEFSGKTGTEEEAWQHVELPVGVRKHRFQLALEARAVKLSPFAKVKVKSIRFVGCHCLSVVMVLFISLRTALSCNFEDGLCGWYQDNSDNFDWTLLNGMDHTIEIGKSLVVNLWSPSLRGLFGRFVSYPQVPGPTDYCLTFFYKLYGPNTGTLNVKLLGSNRFETLLWTRSGDHGNMWHEAQCPVPHQLTKYQLMFEAIRSGFDGRMAIDDVAFVARPCNAPRKCSFEGQRCGYNSSGNVRWLHRSGHTVTTTGPKTDHTLETELGFYMMVNTGSNILPSGGTTVLTSPLHHGTTKTECVSFWYHMGGVKPGSLTVYLKPLKGERVKIFSDDLNQGDVWRHGNRNISSALVDWQLEFEVVGAGGKDTHIAVDDIFLSAHPCEAQGSTCSLEKGMCSWSNTQNIQADKLDWVLTSQEAEEHYSPLPEDHTLGTEKGHFLFLPSSNRTAANQNAQLLSPHLPPTKGTCLQFWAYKPFSSNTLLRVWRLSEGRLTELLVVSELGGPWRRFDINITSTEEYQIVFEGIKGTSGVVALDDIKYTVGVNCAKKFTDSRDDAGGIAASVIVVLLLIGTLIALLIYYLRRQQRAQAMTGPSSSSSSSGGGFINEAYEAGRPVS
;
A
#
# COMPACT_ATOMS: atom_id res chain seq x y z
N LEU A 1 -36.04 -18.03 35.25
CA LEU A 1 -34.88 -18.72 34.64
C LEU A 1 -33.81 -17.74 34.15
N SER A 2 -34.15 -16.53 33.66
CA SER A 2 -33.19 -15.43 33.41
C SER A 2 -33.62 -14.11 34.06
N LYS A 3 -32.67 -13.18 34.28
CA LYS A 3 -32.94 -11.79 34.71
C LYS A 3 -33.52 -10.94 33.56
N LEU A 4 -33.17 -11.25 32.31
CA LEU A 4 -33.75 -10.65 31.12
C LEU A 4 -35.15 -11.26 30.89
N LYS A 5 -36.15 -10.42 30.67
CA LYS A 5 -37.56 -10.82 30.57
C LYS A 5 -38.16 -10.39 29.24
N TRP A 6 -39.04 -11.23 28.72
CA TRP A 6 -39.96 -10.86 27.65
C TRP A 6 -40.97 -9.85 28.18
N VAL A 7 -41.15 -8.75 27.45
CA VAL A 7 -42.09 -7.69 27.79
C VAL A 7 -43.14 -7.61 26.69
N ARG A 8 -44.42 -7.66 27.08
CA ARG A 8 -45.51 -7.36 26.15
C ARG A 8 -45.53 -5.85 25.91
N THR A 9 -45.37 -5.43 24.67
CA THR A 9 -45.28 -4.02 24.29
C THR A 9 -45.93 -3.78 22.93
N SER A 10 -45.93 -2.54 22.47
CA SER A 10 -46.39 -2.11 21.15
C SER A 10 -45.41 -1.08 20.59
N GLN A 11 -45.50 -0.77 19.30
CA GLN A 11 -44.62 0.24 18.70
C GLN A 11 -44.78 1.61 19.37
N GLN A 12 -46.00 1.96 19.79
CA GLN A 12 -46.26 3.21 20.53
C GLN A 12 -45.46 3.32 21.84
N ASN A 13 -45.20 2.19 22.50
CA ASN A 13 -44.46 2.15 23.76
C ASN A 13 -42.94 2.03 23.57
N ILE A 14 -42.47 1.53 22.42
CA ILE A 14 -41.05 1.40 22.11
C ILE A 14 -40.51 2.73 21.55
N SER A 15 -41.00 3.14 20.37
CA SER A 15 -40.65 4.40 19.70
C SER A 15 -41.44 4.53 18.41
N ILE A 16 -42.06 5.67 18.15
CA ILE A 16 -42.77 5.93 16.87
C ILE A 16 -41.85 6.63 15.86
N THR A 17 -40.77 7.25 16.33
CA THR A 17 -39.86 8.09 15.53
C THR A 17 -38.54 7.42 15.18
N ASP A 18 -38.18 6.35 15.88
CA ASP A 18 -36.91 5.64 15.70
C ASP A 18 -37.16 4.22 15.17
N PRO A 19 -36.97 3.96 13.87
CA PRO A 19 -37.20 2.66 13.26
C PRO A 19 -36.18 1.60 13.70
N LEU A 20 -35.10 1.98 14.40
CA LEU A 20 -34.05 1.05 14.81
C LEU A 20 -34.37 0.32 16.14
N LYS A 21 -35.45 0.70 16.84
CA LYS A 21 -35.73 0.20 18.20
C LYS A 21 -36.66 -1.01 18.29
N GLY A 22 -37.33 -1.43 17.21
CA GLY A 22 -38.26 -2.56 17.22
C GLY A 22 -39.20 -2.58 16.01
N PRO A 23 -40.12 -3.55 15.92
CA PRO A 23 -41.04 -3.68 14.80
C PRO A 23 -42.00 -2.49 14.69
N GLY A 24 -42.11 -1.89 13.50
CA GLY A 24 -42.97 -0.72 13.27
C GLY A 24 -44.47 -0.95 13.50
N ARG A 25 -44.94 -2.19 13.43
CA ARG A 25 -46.35 -2.61 13.61
C ARG A 25 -46.39 -4.02 14.17
N ASP A 26 -47.48 -4.39 14.84
CA ASP A 26 -47.72 -5.79 15.21
C ASP A 26 -48.09 -6.64 13.99
N HIS A 27 -48.00 -7.96 14.13
CA HIS A 27 -48.43 -8.88 13.09
C HIS A 27 -49.96 -9.10 13.14
N SER A 28 -50.54 -9.20 14.35
CA SER A 28 -51.93 -9.59 14.55
C SER A 28 -52.96 -8.60 13.98
N THR A 29 -52.75 -7.29 14.16
CA THR A 29 -53.68 -6.23 13.72
C THR A 29 -53.09 -5.27 12.69
N ASN A 30 -51.82 -5.47 12.32
CA ASN A 30 -51.05 -4.60 11.43
C ASN A 30 -51.11 -3.10 11.83
N SER A 31 -51.09 -2.85 13.14
CA SER A 31 -51.24 -1.53 13.76
C SER A 31 -50.08 -1.20 14.72
N ALA A 32 -49.78 0.08 14.90
CA ALA A 32 -48.75 0.52 15.84
C ALA A 32 -49.17 0.35 17.31
N SER A 33 -50.48 0.26 17.58
CA SER A 33 -51.08 0.02 18.89
C SER A 33 -51.19 -1.47 19.25
N GLY A 34 -51.05 -2.35 18.26
CA GLY A 34 -51.14 -3.79 18.47
C GLY A 34 -49.97 -4.31 19.30
N GLY A 35 -50.24 -5.34 20.10
CA GLY A 35 -49.32 -5.81 21.13
C GLY A 35 -48.59 -7.08 20.74
N PHE A 36 -47.27 -7.10 20.90
CA PHE A 36 -46.41 -8.25 20.67
C PHE A 36 -45.48 -8.48 21.89
N LEU A 37 -44.89 -9.67 21.99
CA LEU A 37 -43.83 -9.94 22.97
C LEU A 37 -42.50 -9.47 22.39
N TYR A 38 -41.72 -8.70 23.16
CA TYR A 38 -40.45 -8.15 22.73
C TYR A 38 -39.37 -8.31 23.79
N VAL A 39 -38.13 -8.51 23.34
CA VAL A 39 -36.95 -8.51 24.19
C VAL A 39 -35.79 -7.79 23.49
N THR A 40 -35.14 -6.90 24.23
CA THR A 40 -33.98 -6.10 23.79
C THR A 40 -33.08 -5.80 24.99
N VAL A 41 -31.92 -5.17 24.75
CA VAL A 41 -30.98 -4.75 25.80
C VAL A 41 -31.64 -3.69 26.68
N PRO A 42 -31.70 -3.89 28.02
CA PRO A 42 -32.27 -2.91 28.94
C PRO A 42 -31.36 -1.69 29.11
N ASP A 43 -31.92 -0.54 29.51
CA ASP A 43 -31.21 0.75 29.62
C ASP A 43 -29.98 0.72 30.58
N GLY A 44 -29.87 -0.29 31.45
CA GLY A 44 -28.75 -0.49 32.38
C GLY A 44 -27.63 -1.42 31.87
N GLY A 45 -27.65 -1.82 30.59
CA GLY A 45 -26.68 -2.74 30.00
C GLY A 45 -27.04 -4.24 30.14
N LEU A 46 -26.36 -5.10 29.38
CA LEU A 46 -26.67 -6.53 29.31
C LEU A 46 -25.99 -7.30 30.46
N SER A 47 -26.78 -7.89 31.36
CA SER A 47 -26.27 -8.75 32.46
C SER A 47 -26.41 -10.24 32.19
N ASN A 48 -27.34 -10.63 31.32
CA ASN A 48 -27.55 -11.98 30.78
C ASN A 48 -27.95 -11.82 29.31
N ASP A 49 -27.48 -12.71 28.46
CA ASP A 49 -27.64 -12.70 27.00
C ASP A 49 -28.86 -13.48 26.49
N TRP A 50 -29.73 -13.98 27.37
CA TRP A 50 -30.92 -14.74 26.97
C TRP A 50 -32.15 -14.47 27.82
N ALA A 51 -33.34 -14.59 27.22
CA ALA A 51 -34.64 -14.53 27.88
C ALA A 51 -35.51 -15.70 27.44
N ALA A 52 -36.30 -16.24 28.38
CA ALA A 52 -37.17 -17.39 28.10
C ALA A 52 -38.56 -17.22 28.71
N PHE A 53 -39.58 -17.70 28.02
CA PHE A 53 -40.92 -17.94 28.60
C PHE A 53 -41.42 -19.33 28.22
N GLN A 54 -42.33 -19.86 29.04
CA GLN A 54 -42.81 -21.23 28.93
C GLN A 54 -44.32 -21.29 28.74
N SER A 55 -44.79 -22.32 28.04
CA SER A 55 -46.21 -22.64 27.92
C SER A 55 -46.75 -23.32 29.19
N PRO A 56 -48.08 -23.43 29.33
CA PRO A 56 -48.72 -24.44 30.18
C PRO A 56 -48.26 -25.86 29.83
N LEU A 57 -48.56 -26.82 30.70
CA LEU A 57 -48.28 -28.23 30.44
C LEU A 57 -49.25 -28.75 29.38
N LEU A 58 -48.72 -29.39 28.35
CA LEU A 58 -49.47 -29.98 27.24
C LEU A 58 -49.43 -31.51 27.32
N GLU A 59 -50.49 -32.16 26.87
CA GLU A 59 -50.59 -33.63 26.78
C GLU A 59 -49.66 -34.23 25.71
N PRO A 60 -49.31 -35.53 25.83
CA PRO A 60 -48.55 -36.25 24.81
C PRO A 60 -49.19 -36.20 23.41
N THR A 61 -48.35 -36.19 22.38
CA THR A 61 -48.74 -36.19 20.96
C THR A 61 -48.18 -37.44 20.28
N ASN A 62 -48.70 -37.78 19.09
CA ASN A 62 -48.21 -38.93 18.32
C ASN A 62 -47.91 -38.53 16.86
N SER A 63 -47.18 -39.39 16.13
CA SER A 63 -46.80 -39.13 14.73
C SER A 63 -47.99 -39.01 13.77
N SER A 64 -49.17 -39.51 14.16
CA SER A 64 -50.41 -39.36 13.37
C SER A 64 -51.17 -38.05 13.62
N HIS A 65 -50.91 -37.40 14.76
CA HIS A 65 -51.54 -36.16 15.21
C HIS A 65 -50.48 -35.31 15.96
N PRO A 66 -49.50 -34.74 15.23
CA PRO A 66 -48.46 -33.90 15.83
C PRO A 66 -49.04 -32.58 16.33
N CYS A 67 -48.57 -32.09 17.49
CA CYS A 67 -48.93 -30.74 17.94
C CYS A 67 -48.20 -29.72 17.06
N LYS A 68 -48.96 -28.92 16.30
CA LYS A 68 -48.39 -27.89 15.42
C LYS A 68 -48.44 -26.54 16.12
N MET A 69 -47.30 -25.88 16.21
CA MET A 69 -47.18 -24.51 16.68
C MET A 69 -46.82 -23.59 15.51
N VAL A 70 -47.60 -22.53 15.33
CA VAL A 70 -47.29 -21.45 14.40
C VAL A 70 -47.06 -20.18 15.20
N MET A 71 -45.98 -19.46 14.92
CA MET A 71 -45.71 -18.14 15.51
C MET A 71 -45.13 -17.21 14.45
N TYR A 72 -45.29 -15.90 14.65
CA TYR A 72 -44.64 -14.89 13.82
C TYR A 72 -43.53 -14.22 14.59
N THR A 73 -42.35 -14.17 13.99
CA THR A 73 -41.12 -13.69 14.63
C THR A 73 -40.57 -12.50 13.88
N HIS A 74 -40.15 -11.48 14.60
CA HIS A 74 -39.44 -10.32 14.08
C HIS A 74 -38.07 -10.28 14.75
N GLN A 75 -37.03 -10.53 13.98
CA GLN A 75 -35.64 -10.61 14.47
C GLN A 75 -34.85 -9.50 13.78
N PHE A 76 -34.64 -8.38 14.47
CA PHE A 76 -34.20 -7.15 13.82
C PHE A 76 -32.93 -6.59 14.46
N GLY A 77 -32.04 -6.06 13.61
CA GLY A 77 -30.80 -5.41 14.01
C GLY A 77 -29.73 -6.35 14.60
N PRO A 78 -28.50 -5.85 14.80
CA PRO A 78 -27.37 -6.64 15.29
C PRO A 78 -27.56 -7.18 16.72
N ARG A 79 -28.53 -6.66 17.49
CA ARG A 79 -28.92 -7.20 18.82
C ARG A 79 -29.57 -8.58 18.75
N SER A 80 -30.12 -9.00 17.60
CA SER A 80 -30.76 -10.32 17.47
C SER A 80 -29.72 -11.43 17.41
N GLY A 81 -29.56 -12.19 18.50
CA GLY A 81 -28.67 -13.34 18.59
C GLY A 81 -29.28 -14.64 18.05
N GLY A 82 -30.60 -14.80 18.16
CA GLY A 82 -31.37 -15.92 17.62
C GLY A 82 -32.54 -16.32 18.53
N LEU A 83 -33.47 -17.10 17.97
CA LEU A 83 -34.65 -17.62 18.65
C LEU A 83 -34.68 -19.15 18.57
N THR A 84 -34.94 -19.81 19.69
CA THR A 84 -35.01 -21.28 19.80
C THR A 84 -36.29 -21.69 20.50
N VAL A 85 -36.96 -22.72 19.98
CA VAL A 85 -38.08 -23.41 20.62
C VAL A 85 -37.59 -24.76 21.13
N LEU A 86 -37.77 -24.99 22.42
CA LEU A 86 -37.38 -26.20 23.13
C LEU A 86 -38.62 -26.91 23.63
N VAL A 87 -38.56 -28.23 23.65
CA VAL A 87 -39.54 -29.08 24.31
C VAL A 87 -38.92 -29.59 25.61
N ALA A 88 -39.61 -29.32 26.72
CA ALA A 88 -39.23 -29.77 28.05
C ALA A 88 -40.21 -30.85 28.50
N SER A 89 -39.80 -32.12 28.38
CA SER A 89 -40.53 -33.28 28.93
C SER A 89 -39.68 -33.99 29.98
N ARG A 90 -39.21 -35.22 29.74
CA ARG A 90 -38.21 -35.90 30.61
C ARG A 90 -36.80 -35.33 30.46
N LYS A 91 -36.51 -34.77 29.29
CA LYS A 91 -35.28 -34.05 28.94
C LYS A 91 -35.70 -32.76 28.22
N ILE A 92 -34.82 -31.76 28.23
CA ILE A 92 -35.00 -30.52 27.47
C ILE A 92 -34.20 -30.65 26.18
N TYR A 93 -34.86 -30.53 25.03
CA TYR A 93 -34.21 -30.61 23.71
C TYR A 93 -34.83 -29.61 22.73
N PRO A 94 -34.05 -29.09 21.75
CA PRO A 94 -34.55 -28.12 20.78
C PRO A 94 -35.34 -28.81 19.68
N VAL A 95 -36.48 -28.21 19.31
CA VAL A 95 -37.31 -28.64 18.17
C VAL A 95 -37.26 -27.67 17.01
N TRP A 96 -36.86 -26.42 17.26
CA TRP A 96 -36.71 -25.41 16.22
C TRP A 96 -35.69 -24.35 16.65
N LYS A 97 -34.85 -23.89 15.72
CA LYS A 97 -33.83 -22.86 15.94
C LYS A 97 -33.77 -21.94 14.73
N ARG A 98 -33.61 -20.63 14.96
CA ARG A 98 -33.33 -19.63 13.91
C ARG A 98 -32.37 -18.59 14.46
N GLY A 99 -31.24 -18.38 13.79
CA GLY A 99 -30.20 -17.44 14.22
C GLY A 99 -30.23 -16.09 13.52
N GLY A 100 -29.73 -15.05 14.20
CA GLY A 100 -29.41 -13.76 13.59
C GLY A 100 -30.60 -12.81 13.36
N ALA A 101 -30.37 -11.77 12.55
CA ALA A 101 -31.37 -10.79 12.15
C ALA A 101 -31.94 -11.10 10.76
N LEU A 102 -33.26 -10.99 10.62
CA LEU A 102 -34.05 -11.22 9.42
C LEU A 102 -34.49 -9.90 8.73
N GLY A 103 -34.14 -8.75 9.32
CA GLY A 103 -34.58 -7.44 8.85
C GLY A 103 -35.88 -6.98 9.51
N ASP A 104 -36.41 -5.84 9.07
CA ASP A 104 -37.63 -5.25 9.62
C ASP A 104 -38.89 -5.89 9.01
N VAL A 105 -39.08 -7.19 9.26
CA VAL A 105 -40.19 -7.98 8.71
C VAL A 105 -40.68 -9.03 9.71
N TRP A 106 -41.98 -9.32 9.68
CA TRP A 106 -42.58 -10.45 10.41
C TRP A 106 -42.47 -11.72 9.59
N VAL A 107 -41.85 -12.74 10.16
CA VAL A 107 -41.59 -14.02 9.47
C VAL A 107 -42.33 -15.15 10.19
N LYS A 108 -43.10 -15.94 9.43
CA LYS A 108 -43.78 -17.14 9.94
C LYS A 108 -42.74 -18.19 10.37
N ALA A 109 -42.97 -18.79 11.52
CA ALA A 109 -42.27 -19.96 12.01
C ALA A 109 -43.30 -21.06 12.31
N GLU A 110 -43.04 -22.25 11.80
CA GLU A 110 -43.90 -23.43 11.97
C GLU A 110 -43.06 -24.53 12.61
N VAL A 111 -43.58 -25.11 13.69
CA VAL A 111 -42.89 -26.09 14.53
C VAL A 111 -43.81 -27.28 14.75
N GLU A 112 -43.36 -28.48 14.39
CA GLU A 112 -44.07 -29.72 14.65
C GLU A 112 -43.48 -30.42 15.87
N ILE A 113 -44.34 -30.78 16.84
CA ILE A 113 -43.91 -31.38 18.11
C ILE A 113 -44.56 -32.75 18.27
N VAL A 114 -43.71 -33.78 18.32
CA VAL A 114 -44.09 -35.18 18.55
C VAL A 114 -43.42 -35.67 19.83
N THR A 115 -44.19 -35.97 20.87
CA THR A 115 -43.64 -36.49 22.12
C THR A 115 -44.63 -37.37 22.89
N ASP A 116 -44.16 -38.53 23.34
CA ASP A 116 -44.97 -39.51 24.07
C ASP A 116 -45.20 -39.15 25.56
N PHE A 117 -44.74 -37.97 26.00
CA PHE A 117 -44.84 -37.52 27.39
C PHE A 117 -45.43 -36.11 27.49
N PRO A 118 -46.09 -35.76 28.61
CA PRO A 118 -46.51 -34.39 28.85
C PRO A 118 -45.30 -33.45 28.79
N PHE A 119 -45.49 -32.28 28.17
CA PHE A 119 -44.39 -31.38 27.86
C PHE A 119 -44.74 -29.91 28.01
N HIS A 120 -43.70 -29.11 28.22
CA HIS A 120 -43.76 -27.66 28.10
C HIS A 120 -43.03 -27.21 26.83
N ILE A 121 -43.56 -26.19 26.18
CA ILE A 121 -42.86 -25.44 25.13
C ILE A 121 -42.12 -24.29 25.80
N LEU A 122 -40.81 -24.22 25.58
CA LEU A 122 -39.96 -23.16 26.08
C LEU A 122 -39.41 -22.37 24.89
N ILE A 123 -39.74 -21.08 24.82
CA ILE A 123 -39.25 -20.17 23.78
C ILE A 123 -38.12 -19.34 24.38
N MET A 124 -36.91 -19.52 23.83
CA MET A 124 -35.68 -18.87 24.25
C MET A 124 -35.19 -17.91 23.17
N ALA A 125 -34.99 -16.64 23.54
CA ALA A 125 -34.33 -15.64 22.70
C ALA A 125 -32.94 -15.33 23.25
N ALA A 126 -31.96 -15.25 22.35
CA ALA A 126 -30.62 -14.75 22.63
C ALA A 126 -30.50 -13.31 22.13
N ILE A 127 -30.04 -12.41 22.99
CA ILE A 127 -29.85 -10.98 22.73
C ILE A 127 -28.38 -10.63 22.94
N ARG A 128 -27.82 -9.90 21.97
CA ARG A 128 -26.42 -9.44 21.96
C ARG A 128 -26.33 -7.97 22.36
N ASP A 129 -25.20 -7.56 22.91
CA ASP A 129 -24.96 -6.18 23.36
C ASP A 129 -24.50 -5.28 22.21
N PHE A 130 -25.44 -4.88 21.35
CA PHE A 130 -25.19 -3.98 20.20
C PHE A 130 -26.04 -2.70 20.27
N ASN A 131 -25.84 -1.79 19.32
CA ASN A 131 -26.43 -0.45 19.37
C ASN A 131 -27.98 -0.43 19.20
N TYR A 132 -28.57 -1.35 18.44
CA TYR A 132 -30.01 -1.33 18.13
C TYR A 132 -30.56 -2.71 17.73
N GLY A 133 -31.90 -2.85 17.76
CA GLY A 133 -32.60 -4.09 17.43
C GLY A 133 -33.12 -4.91 18.61
N GLY A 134 -33.65 -6.10 18.32
CA GLY A 134 -34.21 -7.02 19.31
C GLY A 134 -34.99 -8.16 18.65
N ILE A 135 -35.62 -8.98 19.49
CA ILE A 135 -36.44 -10.12 19.04
C ILE A 135 -37.87 -9.93 19.52
N ALA A 136 -38.81 -9.96 18.58
CA ALA A 136 -40.24 -9.93 18.85
C ALA A 136 -40.94 -11.20 18.38
N VAL A 137 -41.99 -11.59 19.09
CA VAL A 137 -42.85 -12.73 18.77
C VAL A 137 -44.30 -12.30 18.91
N ASP A 138 -45.12 -12.64 17.92
CA ASP A 138 -46.55 -12.34 17.88
C ASP A 138 -47.35 -13.53 17.29
N SER A 139 -48.67 -13.51 17.51
CA SER A 139 -49.64 -14.47 16.97
C SER A 139 -49.24 -15.95 17.16
N ILE A 140 -48.87 -16.35 18.38
CA ILE A 140 -48.57 -17.75 18.71
C ILE A 140 -49.89 -18.54 18.71
N MET A 141 -49.98 -19.54 17.85
CA MET A 141 -51.13 -20.41 17.65
C MET A 141 -50.70 -21.87 17.81
N LEU A 142 -51.47 -22.65 18.58
CA LEU A 142 -51.30 -24.10 18.73
C LEU A 142 -52.46 -24.80 18.03
N SER A 143 -52.19 -25.96 17.42
CA SER A 143 -53.23 -26.78 16.83
C SER A 143 -54.17 -27.36 17.90
N PRO A 144 -55.42 -27.72 17.54
CA PRO A 144 -56.38 -28.32 18.48
C PRO A 144 -55.90 -29.65 19.10
N GLU A 145 -54.89 -30.29 18.50
CA GLU A 145 -54.28 -31.52 19.01
C GLU A 145 -53.32 -31.29 20.21
N CYS A 146 -53.25 -30.07 20.77
CA CYS A 146 -52.44 -29.73 21.94
C CYS A 146 -53.30 -29.40 23.20
N PRO A 147 -53.97 -30.37 23.86
CA PRO A 147 -54.78 -30.10 25.05
C PRO A 147 -53.95 -29.85 26.32
N ASN A 148 -54.51 -29.04 27.24
CA ASN A 148 -53.87 -28.70 28.53
C ASN A 148 -53.94 -29.86 29.53
N ALA A 149 -52.81 -30.15 30.18
CA ALA A 149 -52.66 -31.20 31.20
C ALA A 149 -52.52 -30.63 32.63
N SER A 150 -52.84 -31.43 33.65
CA SER A 150 -52.63 -31.08 35.08
C SER A 150 -51.34 -31.69 35.66
N ARG A 151 -50.38 -30.80 36.01
CA ARG A 151 -49.06 -30.92 36.72
C ARG A 151 -48.40 -32.31 36.91
N PRO A 152 -47.10 -32.41 36.56
CA PRO A 152 -46.05 -32.38 37.60
C PRO A 152 -44.79 -31.52 37.25
N GLU A 153 -43.79 -31.57 38.13
CA GLU A 153 -42.67 -30.64 38.37
C GLU A 153 -41.53 -30.65 37.32
N PHE A 154 -40.80 -29.53 37.24
CA PHE A 154 -39.84 -29.15 36.19
C PHE A 154 -38.52 -29.96 36.22
N PRO A 155 -38.01 -30.48 35.09
CA PRO A 155 -36.65 -31.04 35.02
C PRO A 155 -35.60 -29.92 35.07
N LYS A 156 -34.52 -30.12 35.84
CA LYS A 156 -33.37 -29.20 35.83
C LYS A 156 -32.65 -29.27 34.47
N PRO A 157 -32.10 -28.14 33.98
CA PRO A 157 -31.34 -28.10 32.73
C PRO A 157 -30.12 -29.03 32.79
N PRO A 158 -29.58 -29.47 31.63
CA PRO A 158 -28.40 -30.31 31.57
C PRO A 158 -27.21 -29.68 32.30
N LYS A 159 -26.27 -30.52 32.78
CA LYS A 159 -24.99 -30.06 33.35
C LYS A 159 -24.23 -29.22 32.32
N HIS A 160 -23.49 -28.25 32.83
CA HIS A 160 -22.75 -27.23 32.08
C HIS A 160 -21.95 -27.80 30.89
N PRO A 161 -21.84 -27.05 29.77
CA PRO A 161 -21.05 -27.44 28.61
C PRO A 161 -19.63 -27.85 29.02
N CYS A 162 -19.03 -28.76 28.24
CA CYS A 162 -17.73 -29.35 28.54
C CYS A 162 -16.57 -28.32 28.53
N THR A 163 -16.79 -27.14 27.92
CA THR A 163 -15.85 -26.02 27.87
C THR A 163 -16.56 -24.67 28.05
N GLU A 164 -15.78 -23.58 28.14
CA GLU A 164 -16.27 -22.21 28.25
C GLU A 164 -16.93 -21.76 26.93
N PRO A 165 -17.95 -20.87 26.95
CA PRO A 165 -18.65 -20.47 25.73
C PRO A 165 -17.77 -19.84 24.63
N GLU A 166 -16.66 -19.24 25.03
CA GLU A 166 -15.68 -18.60 24.14
C GLU A 166 -14.84 -19.62 23.35
N LYS A 167 -14.76 -20.86 23.85
CA LYS A 167 -13.99 -21.98 23.31
C LYS A 167 -14.83 -22.98 22.51
N MET A 168 -16.13 -22.74 22.37
CA MET A 168 -16.97 -23.55 21.49
C MET A 168 -16.76 -23.12 20.03
N CYS A 169 -16.51 -24.06 19.12
CA CYS A 169 -16.23 -23.80 17.71
C CYS A 169 -14.99 -22.93 17.45
N ASP A 170 -13.94 -23.06 18.25
CA ASP A 170 -12.70 -22.29 18.14
C ASP A 170 -11.60 -23.00 17.32
N PHE A 171 -11.96 -24.10 16.65
CA PHE A 171 -11.07 -24.95 15.87
C PHE A 171 -10.05 -25.72 16.73
N HIS A 172 -10.23 -25.77 18.06
CA HIS A 172 -9.45 -26.58 18.98
C HIS A 172 -10.35 -27.61 19.69
N PRO A 173 -9.99 -28.90 19.72
CA PRO A 173 -10.71 -29.86 20.54
C PRO A 173 -10.33 -29.68 22.02
N ASP A 174 -11.12 -28.92 22.78
CA ASP A 174 -10.97 -28.75 24.23
C ASP A 174 -11.65 -29.88 25.02
N CYS A 175 -12.65 -30.56 24.43
CA CYS A 175 -13.37 -31.66 25.09
C CYS A 175 -12.81 -33.04 24.71
N ALA A 176 -12.94 -34.03 25.61
CA ALA A 176 -12.30 -35.35 25.48
C ALA A 176 -12.71 -36.13 24.21
N GLU A 177 -13.90 -35.86 23.66
CA GLU A 177 -14.40 -36.44 22.40
C GLU A 177 -14.58 -35.38 21.30
N ALA A 178 -14.00 -34.17 21.45
CA ALA A 178 -14.14 -33.03 20.55
C ALA A 178 -15.61 -32.61 20.30
N GLU A 179 -16.50 -32.84 21.28
CA GLU A 179 -17.92 -32.50 21.21
C GLU A 179 -18.15 -30.99 20.96
N ASP A 180 -17.22 -30.16 21.40
CA ASP A 180 -17.17 -28.71 21.23
C ASP A 180 -16.97 -28.26 19.78
N GLU A 181 -16.34 -29.09 18.94
CA GLU A 181 -16.11 -28.83 17.51
C GLU A 181 -17.03 -29.66 16.60
N ALA A 182 -17.62 -30.73 17.14
CA ALA A 182 -18.37 -31.73 16.36
C ALA A 182 -19.59 -31.17 15.62
N THR A 183 -20.19 -30.07 16.08
CA THR A 183 -21.39 -29.45 15.46
C THR A 183 -21.12 -28.07 14.86
N CYS A 184 -19.86 -27.74 14.55
CA CYS A 184 -19.46 -26.40 14.09
C CYS A 184 -19.54 -26.19 12.56
N GLY A 185 -20.14 -27.13 11.83
CA GLY A 185 -20.35 -27.03 10.38
C GLY A 185 -19.28 -27.72 9.52
N ASP A 186 -18.29 -28.38 10.13
CA ASP A 186 -17.25 -29.15 9.44
C ASP A 186 -17.69 -30.61 9.23
N PHE A 187 -17.83 -31.03 7.98
CA PHE A 187 -18.32 -32.36 7.61
C PHE A 187 -17.29 -33.48 7.89
N SER A 188 -16.09 -33.15 8.37
CA SER A 188 -15.13 -34.15 8.85
C SER A 188 -15.57 -34.80 10.17
N TYR A 189 -16.44 -34.14 10.95
CA TYR A 189 -17.01 -34.69 12.18
C TYR A 189 -18.34 -35.41 11.90
N PRO A 190 -18.64 -36.51 12.63
CA PRO A 190 -19.88 -37.28 12.44
C PRO A 190 -21.16 -36.46 12.57
N GLU A 191 -21.16 -35.40 13.38
CA GLU A 191 -22.31 -34.53 13.61
C GLU A 191 -22.18 -33.14 12.93
N GLY A 192 -21.11 -32.92 12.16
CA GLY A 192 -20.78 -31.59 11.66
C GLY A 192 -21.71 -31.08 10.56
N SER A 193 -22.38 -31.99 9.85
CA SER A 193 -23.45 -31.66 8.90
C SER A 193 -24.69 -31.07 9.59
N SER A 194 -24.87 -31.28 10.90
CA SER A 194 -25.99 -30.74 11.69
C SER A 194 -25.79 -29.33 12.25
N GLY A 195 -24.58 -28.77 12.10
CA GLY A 195 -24.25 -27.40 12.53
C GLY A 195 -24.86 -26.30 11.66
N TRP A 196 -25.18 -26.62 10.41
CA TRP A 196 -25.74 -25.66 9.45
C TRP A 196 -27.22 -25.40 9.73
N THR A 197 -27.55 -24.14 9.98
CA THR A 197 -28.92 -23.72 10.27
C THR A 197 -29.49 -22.91 9.11
N ASP A 198 -30.61 -23.39 8.55
CA ASP A 198 -31.33 -22.64 7.51
C ASP A 198 -31.93 -21.35 8.09
N SER A 199 -31.57 -20.25 7.47
CA SER A 199 -32.00 -18.88 7.78
C SER A 199 -32.82 -18.26 6.65
N SER A 200 -33.31 -19.09 5.73
CA SER A 200 -34.00 -18.66 4.52
C SER A 200 -35.37 -18.04 4.83
N ILE A 201 -35.67 -16.90 4.20
CA ILE A 201 -36.94 -16.17 4.35
C ILE A 201 -37.85 -16.40 3.12
N GLY A 202 -37.25 -16.79 2.00
CA GLY A 202 -37.90 -16.84 0.70
C GLY A 202 -38.54 -18.18 0.36
N SER A 203 -38.95 -18.32 -0.90
CA SER A 203 -39.56 -19.55 -1.44
C SER A 203 -38.57 -20.70 -1.65
N GLN A 204 -37.30 -20.49 -1.33
CA GLN A 204 -36.22 -21.47 -1.44
C GLN A 204 -35.49 -21.56 -0.10
N GLY A 205 -35.07 -22.76 0.29
CA GLY A 205 -34.35 -23.00 1.54
C GLY A 205 -33.42 -24.20 1.43
N TRP A 206 -32.50 -24.33 2.38
CA TRP A 206 -31.54 -25.42 2.44
C TRP A 206 -32.09 -26.61 3.21
N LEU A 207 -31.91 -27.80 2.65
CA LEU A 207 -32.20 -29.07 3.32
C LEU A 207 -30.96 -29.95 3.32
N LEU A 208 -30.75 -30.65 4.43
CA LEU A 208 -29.72 -31.68 4.54
C LEU A 208 -30.27 -32.99 3.99
N HIS A 209 -29.60 -33.54 2.97
CA HIS A 209 -29.83 -34.90 2.51
C HIS A 209 -28.91 -35.86 3.27
N ASN A 210 -29.47 -36.85 3.95
CA ASN A 210 -28.71 -37.92 4.59
C ASN A 210 -29.25 -39.27 4.10
N ASN A 211 -28.40 -40.07 3.46
CA ASN A 211 -28.73 -41.44 3.07
C ASN A 211 -27.84 -42.44 3.80
N SER A 212 -28.43 -43.15 4.77
CA SER A 212 -27.75 -44.16 5.59
C SER A 212 -27.23 -45.37 4.81
N THR A 213 -27.71 -45.60 3.57
CA THR A 213 -27.28 -46.73 2.73
C THR A 213 -26.10 -46.41 1.82
N SER A 214 -25.96 -45.16 1.35
CA SER A 214 -24.85 -44.72 0.48
C SER A 214 -23.74 -43.94 1.21
N LYS A 215 -23.94 -43.58 2.49
CA LYS A 215 -23.06 -42.69 3.27
C LYS A 215 -22.83 -41.32 2.60
N GLU A 216 -23.75 -40.88 1.74
CA GLU A 216 -23.69 -39.56 1.12
C GLU A 216 -24.49 -38.54 1.94
N GLU A 217 -23.80 -37.48 2.37
CA GLU A 217 -24.38 -36.33 3.06
C GLU A 217 -24.08 -35.05 2.27
N TYR A 218 -25.11 -34.29 1.90
CA TYR A 218 -24.95 -33.02 1.20
C TYR A 218 -26.11 -32.06 1.48
N LEU A 219 -25.82 -30.76 1.44
CA LEU A 219 -26.82 -29.70 1.52
C LEU A 219 -27.33 -29.40 0.11
N TYR A 220 -28.65 -29.25 -0.05
CA TYR A 220 -29.25 -28.87 -1.33
C TYR A 220 -30.38 -27.86 -1.16
N VAL A 221 -30.61 -27.07 -2.20
CA VAL A 221 -31.69 -26.07 -2.24
C VAL A 221 -33.01 -26.74 -2.64
N ALA A 222 -34.05 -26.51 -1.84
CA ALA A 222 -35.39 -27.03 -2.02
C ALA A 222 -36.46 -25.93 -1.88
N VAL A 223 -37.71 -26.29 -2.18
CA VAL A 223 -38.86 -25.38 -1.99
C VAL A 223 -39.07 -25.14 -0.49
N ALA A 224 -39.15 -23.88 -0.11
CA ALA A 224 -39.44 -23.43 1.25
C ALA A 224 -40.81 -22.72 1.31
N PRO A 225 -41.47 -22.67 2.49
CA PRO A 225 -42.81 -22.10 2.64
C PRO A 225 -42.84 -20.56 2.58
N GLY A 226 -41.69 -19.89 2.45
CA GLY A 226 -41.61 -18.43 2.35
C GLY A 226 -42.18 -17.91 1.04
N GLN A 227 -42.71 -16.68 1.06
CA GLN A 227 -43.32 -16.05 -0.12
C GLN A 227 -42.42 -14.96 -0.75
N GLN A 228 -41.25 -14.68 -0.15
CA GLN A 228 -40.31 -13.70 -0.69
C GLN A 228 -39.38 -14.30 -1.75
N LEU A 229 -38.93 -13.48 -2.70
CA LEU A 229 -37.95 -13.84 -3.73
C LEU A 229 -36.49 -13.68 -3.23
N THR A 230 -36.23 -14.01 -1.98
CA THR A 230 -34.89 -13.94 -1.39
C THR A 230 -34.14 -15.25 -1.61
N GLU A 231 -32.81 -15.16 -1.55
CA GLU A 231 -31.90 -16.30 -1.67
C GLU A 231 -32.10 -17.29 -0.51
N ALA A 232 -31.88 -18.58 -0.78
CA ALA A 232 -31.76 -19.58 0.25
C ALA A 232 -30.45 -19.34 1.01
N GLN A 233 -30.51 -19.13 2.32
CA GLN A 233 -29.35 -18.83 3.15
C GLN A 233 -29.24 -19.83 4.30
N THR A 234 -28.12 -20.54 4.38
CA THR A 234 -27.78 -21.36 5.55
C THR A 234 -26.53 -20.83 6.22
N ARG A 235 -26.46 -20.90 7.55
CA ARG A 235 -25.38 -20.32 8.35
C ARG A 235 -24.74 -21.34 9.28
N THR A 236 -23.43 -21.25 9.46
CA THR A 236 -22.71 -21.97 10.51
C THR A 236 -23.12 -21.47 11.90
N PRO A 237 -22.84 -22.23 12.97
CA PRO A 237 -22.79 -21.68 14.32
C PRO A 237 -21.73 -20.58 14.41
N LEU A 238 -21.69 -19.90 15.55
CA LEU A 238 -20.74 -18.84 15.79
C LEU A 238 -19.33 -19.43 15.93
N LEU A 239 -18.50 -19.29 14.90
CA LEU A 239 -17.12 -19.75 14.86
C LEU A 239 -16.21 -18.84 15.69
N GLY A 240 -15.16 -19.39 16.27
CA GLY A 240 -14.12 -18.70 17.02
C GLY A 240 -13.22 -17.83 16.12
N PRO A 241 -12.32 -17.04 16.70
CA PRO A 241 -11.29 -16.32 15.96
C PRO A 241 -10.45 -17.27 15.09
N SER A 242 -10.16 -16.89 13.86
CA SER A 242 -9.41 -17.74 12.91
C SER A 242 -7.97 -17.26 12.71
N GLY A 243 -7.08 -18.22 12.47
CA GLY A 243 -5.69 -17.97 12.08
C GLY A 243 -5.52 -17.51 10.63
N PRO A 244 -4.33 -17.01 10.27
CA PRO A 244 -4.05 -16.45 8.93
C PRO A 244 -4.10 -17.47 7.79
N ALA A 245 -3.88 -18.76 8.08
CA ALA A 245 -3.95 -19.84 7.09
C ALA A 245 -5.35 -20.47 6.95
N CYS A 246 -6.37 -19.89 7.60
CA CYS A 246 -7.72 -20.46 7.61
C CYS A 246 -8.32 -20.49 6.21
N THR A 247 -8.59 -21.69 5.71
CA THR A 247 -9.12 -21.95 4.37
C THR A 247 -10.35 -22.85 4.48
N LEU A 248 -11.43 -22.46 3.82
CA LEU A 248 -12.64 -23.25 3.66
C LEU A 248 -12.53 -24.08 2.38
N SER A 249 -12.58 -25.40 2.50
CA SER A 249 -12.58 -26.32 1.37
C SER A 249 -13.97 -26.94 1.23
N PHE A 250 -14.56 -26.92 0.04
CA PHE A 250 -15.87 -27.54 -0.22
C PHE A 250 -16.04 -27.95 -1.68
N ASP A 251 -16.95 -28.90 -1.91
CA ASP A 251 -17.37 -29.32 -3.25
C ASP A 251 -18.78 -28.79 -3.54
N PHE A 252 -19.02 -28.26 -4.73
CA PHE A 252 -20.34 -27.77 -5.14
C PHE A 252 -20.75 -28.29 -6.53
N ALA A 253 -22.05 -28.37 -6.78
CA ALA A 253 -22.60 -28.76 -8.07
C ALA A 253 -23.91 -28.02 -8.38
N LEU A 254 -23.97 -27.37 -9.54
CA LEU A 254 -25.18 -26.75 -10.11
C LEU A 254 -25.55 -27.53 -11.37
N THR A 255 -26.41 -28.55 -11.21
CA THR A 255 -26.77 -29.48 -12.28
C THR A 255 -28.18 -29.22 -12.79
N GLY A 256 -28.40 -29.44 -14.09
CA GLY A 256 -29.74 -29.47 -14.70
C GLY A 256 -29.77 -29.15 -16.19
N ASN A 257 -30.97 -29.08 -16.76
CA ASN A 257 -31.16 -28.97 -18.22
C ASN A 257 -31.08 -27.54 -18.78
N SER A 258 -31.21 -26.51 -17.93
CA SER A 258 -31.08 -25.10 -18.33
C SER A 258 -29.61 -24.70 -18.46
N ASP A 259 -29.30 -23.74 -19.32
CA ASP A 259 -27.95 -23.16 -19.46
C ASP A 259 -27.57 -22.33 -18.22
N HIS A 260 -28.56 -21.83 -17.49
CA HIS A 260 -28.38 -21.12 -16.22
C HIS A 260 -29.24 -21.79 -15.14
N ILE A 261 -28.59 -22.44 -14.18
CA ILE A 261 -29.24 -23.18 -13.08
C ILE A 261 -29.47 -22.26 -11.89
N GLY A 262 -28.49 -21.42 -11.58
CA GLY A 262 -28.55 -20.52 -10.44
C GLY A 262 -27.21 -19.89 -10.08
N GLU A 263 -27.20 -19.34 -8.87
CA GLU A 263 -26.07 -18.67 -8.24
C GLU A 263 -25.80 -19.31 -6.89
N LEU A 264 -24.52 -19.45 -6.53
CA LEU A 264 -24.04 -19.89 -5.22
C LEU A 264 -22.93 -18.93 -4.77
N SER A 265 -23.01 -18.44 -3.55
CA SER A 265 -22.00 -17.57 -2.97
C SER A 265 -21.74 -17.86 -1.51
N VAL A 266 -20.53 -17.53 -1.06
CA VAL A 266 -20.10 -17.67 0.33
C VAL A 266 -19.81 -16.29 0.90
N ARG A 267 -20.34 -15.99 2.08
CA ARG A 267 -20.17 -14.70 2.76
C ARG A 267 -19.76 -14.90 4.22
N VAL A 268 -18.94 -13.99 4.73
CA VAL A 268 -18.63 -13.90 6.17
C VAL A 268 -19.59 -12.91 6.84
N VAL A 269 -20.12 -13.32 7.99
CA VAL A 269 -20.88 -12.46 8.91
C VAL A 269 -20.07 -12.34 10.19
N ASP A 270 -19.34 -11.24 10.34
CA ASP A 270 -18.57 -10.95 11.54
C ASP A 270 -19.53 -10.63 12.70
N SER A 271 -19.24 -11.16 13.88
CA SER A 271 -20.09 -10.96 15.06
C SER A 271 -20.19 -9.49 15.46
N PHE A 272 -19.13 -8.70 15.25
CA PHE A 272 -19.04 -7.30 15.64
C PHE A 272 -19.29 -6.35 14.47
N LEU A 273 -18.70 -6.62 13.30
CA LEU A 273 -18.76 -5.75 12.12
C LEU A 273 -20.00 -6.02 11.23
N GLY A 274 -20.70 -7.13 11.44
CA GLY A 274 -21.89 -7.50 10.67
C GLY A 274 -21.58 -8.19 9.35
N MET A 275 -22.43 -8.00 8.34
CA MET A 275 -22.29 -8.69 7.05
C MET A 275 -21.12 -8.13 6.24
N GLY A 276 -20.15 -8.99 5.93
CA GLY A 276 -19.02 -8.69 5.05
C GLY A 276 -19.33 -8.86 3.55
N PRO A 277 -18.36 -8.53 2.68
CA PRO A 277 -18.44 -8.82 1.26
C PRO A 277 -18.53 -10.33 0.99
N LYS A 278 -19.02 -10.70 -0.20
CA LYS A 278 -18.98 -12.10 -0.68
C LYS A 278 -17.51 -12.49 -0.86
N LEU A 279 -17.09 -13.57 -0.22
CA LEU A 279 -15.75 -14.13 -0.38
C LEU A 279 -15.60 -14.85 -1.73
N TRP A 280 -16.70 -15.44 -2.20
CA TRP A 280 -16.72 -16.21 -3.43
C TRP A 280 -18.14 -16.24 -4.01
N GLU A 281 -18.24 -16.25 -5.34
CA GLU A 281 -19.50 -16.30 -6.08
C GLU A 281 -19.32 -17.09 -7.37
N PHE A 282 -20.28 -17.96 -7.66
CA PHE A 282 -20.39 -18.69 -8.91
C PHE A 282 -21.81 -18.58 -9.45
N SER A 283 -21.93 -18.27 -10.74
CA SER A 283 -23.20 -18.17 -11.46
C SER A 283 -23.12 -19.03 -12.72
N GLY A 284 -24.15 -19.85 -12.97
CA GLY A 284 -24.17 -20.71 -14.16
C GLY A 284 -24.51 -22.17 -13.88
N LYS A 285 -23.70 -23.07 -14.43
CA LYS A 285 -23.90 -24.53 -14.44
C LYS A 285 -22.55 -25.23 -14.38
N THR A 286 -22.46 -26.31 -13.61
CA THR A 286 -21.23 -27.12 -13.52
C THR A 286 -21.24 -28.34 -14.45
N GLY A 287 -22.41 -28.87 -14.82
CA GLY A 287 -22.54 -29.98 -15.78
C GLY A 287 -23.97 -30.50 -16.00
N THR A 288 -24.14 -31.43 -16.94
CA THR A 288 -25.44 -32.09 -17.26
C THR A 288 -25.72 -33.35 -16.44
N GLU A 289 -24.68 -33.99 -15.91
CA GLU A 289 -24.78 -35.24 -15.12
C GLU A 289 -24.84 -34.94 -13.61
N GLU A 290 -25.44 -35.87 -12.82
CA GLU A 290 -25.64 -35.67 -11.37
C GLU A 290 -24.33 -35.61 -10.54
N GLU A 291 -23.20 -36.03 -11.12
CA GLU A 291 -21.88 -36.15 -10.48
C GLU A 291 -20.85 -35.06 -10.90
N ALA A 292 -21.29 -33.99 -11.58
CA ALA A 292 -20.41 -32.89 -11.99
C ALA A 292 -20.04 -31.93 -10.83
N TRP A 293 -19.29 -32.44 -9.85
CA TRP A 293 -18.77 -31.69 -8.70
C TRP A 293 -17.54 -30.86 -9.07
N GLN A 294 -17.48 -29.62 -8.58
CA GLN A 294 -16.30 -28.76 -8.64
C GLN A 294 -15.78 -28.49 -7.23
N HIS A 295 -14.46 -28.53 -7.09
CA HIS A 295 -13.76 -28.30 -5.83
C HIS A 295 -13.34 -26.84 -5.71
N VAL A 296 -13.52 -26.25 -4.53
CA VAL A 296 -13.11 -24.87 -4.23
C VAL A 296 -12.37 -24.82 -2.90
N GLU A 297 -11.21 -24.17 -2.90
CA GLU A 297 -10.50 -23.74 -1.70
C GLU A 297 -10.60 -22.23 -1.57
N LEU A 298 -11.18 -21.75 -0.46
CA LEU A 298 -11.50 -20.35 -0.23
C LEU A 298 -10.77 -19.84 1.02
N PRO A 299 -9.81 -18.90 0.91
CA PRO A 299 -9.13 -18.33 2.07
C PRO A 299 -10.10 -17.46 2.89
N VAL A 300 -10.36 -17.86 4.14
CA VAL A 300 -11.18 -17.09 5.11
C VAL A 300 -10.32 -16.05 5.83
N GLY A 301 -9.03 -16.36 6.06
CA GLY A 301 -8.02 -15.48 6.63
C GLY A 301 -8.18 -15.22 8.13
N VAL A 302 -7.42 -14.27 8.67
CA VAL A 302 -7.48 -13.88 10.10
C VAL A 302 -8.80 -13.20 10.41
N ARG A 303 -9.50 -13.69 11.44
CA ARG A 303 -10.68 -13.01 12.02
C ARG A 303 -10.43 -12.78 13.50
N LYS A 304 -10.40 -11.50 13.89
CA LYS A 304 -10.18 -11.07 15.30
C LYS A 304 -11.39 -11.36 16.17
N HIS A 305 -12.58 -11.25 15.61
CA HIS A 305 -13.84 -11.53 16.29
C HIS A 305 -14.40 -12.87 15.82
N ARG A 306 -15.28 -13.44 16.62
CA ARG A 306 -16.09 -14.58 16.21
C ARG A 306 -16.90 -14.24 14.97
N PHE A 307 -17.17 -15.21 14.11
CA PHE A 307 -17.86 -14.98 12.84
C PHE A 307 -18.73 -16.17 12.45
N GLN A 308 -19.60 -15.98 11.47
CA GLN A 308 -20.38 -17.04 10.85
C GLN A 308 -20.10 -17.04 9.36
N LEU A 309 -20.15 -18.21 8.73
CA LEU A 309 -20.19 -18.32 7.28
C LEU A 309 -21.63 -18.51 6.83
N ALA A 310 -22.03 -17.76 5.82
CA ALA A 310 -23.34 -17.87 5.18
C ALA A 310 -23.16 -18.39 3.75
N LEU A 311 -23.83 -19.50 3.44
CA LEU A 311 -23.98 -20.01 2.08
C LEU A 311 -25.29 -19.47 1.52
N GLU A 312 -25.19 -18.60 0.52
CA GLU A 312 -26.28 -17.93 -0.17
C GLU A 312 -26.45 -18.58 -1.55
N ALA A 313 -27.63 -19.13 -1.83
CA ALA A 313 -27.93 -19.76 -3.12
C ALA A 313 -29.27 -19.33 -3.69
N ARG A 314 -29.34 -19.23 -5.02
CA ARG A 314 -30.57 -18.92 -5.75
C ARG A 314 -30.70 -19.84 -6.95
N ALA A 315 -31.72 -20.70 -6.95
CA ALA A 315 -32.07 -21.46 -8.14
C ALA A 315 -33.04 -20.66 -9.01
N VAL A 316 -32.80 -20.63 -10.33
CA VAL A 316 -33.69 -19.96 -11.30
C VAL A 316 -35.04 -20.68 -11.40
N LYS A 317 -35.00 -22.02 -11.40
CA LYS A 317 -36.19 -22.87 -11.43
C LYS A 317 -35.96 -24.12 -10.60
N LEU A 318 -36.73 -24.26 -9.52
CA LEU A 318 -36.75 -25.48 -8.71
C LEU A 318 -37.44 -26.61 -9.48
N SER A 319 -36.71 -27.66 -9.81
CA SER A 319 -37.25 -28.87 -10.45
C SER A 319 -36.47 -30.11 -9.99
N PRO A 320 -37.04 -31.32 -10.08
CA PRO A 320 -36.32 -32.54 -9.68
C PRO A 320 -34.99 -32.74 -10.43
N PHE A 321 -34.89 -32.17 -11.64
CA PHE A 321 -33.73 -32.27 -12.52
C PHE A 321 -32.74 -31.11 -12.38
N ALA A 322 -33.07 -30.05 -11.64
CA ALA A 322 -32.20 -28.89 -11.45
C ALA A 322 -31.92 -28.69 -9.96
N LYS A 323 -30.66 -28.93 -9.53
CA LYS A 323 -30.28 -28.90 -8.11
C LYS A 323 -29.00 -28.09 -7.91
N VAL A 324 -29.02 -27.26 -6.87
CA VAL A 324 -27.82 -26.64 -6.29
C VAL A 324 -27.45 -27.47 -5.07
N LYS A 325 -26.26 -28.08 -5.07
CA LYS A 325 -25.78 -29.00 -4.01
C LYS A 325 -24.39 -28.58 -3.52
N VAL A 326 -24.14 -28.74 -2.23
CA VAL A 326 -22.83 -28.50 -1.58
C VAL A 326 -22.51 -29.67 -0.65
N LYS A 327 -21.27 -30.17 -0.68
CA LYS A 327 -20.79 -31.26 0.19
C LYS A 327 -19.33 -31.05 0.62
N SER A 328 -18.85 -31.94 1.48
CA SER A 328 -17.43 -32.01 1.88
C SER A 328 -16.88 -30.71 2.49
N ILE A 329 -17.70 -29.94 3.20
CA ILE A 329 -17.26 -28.66 3.78
C ILE A 329 -16.26 -28.92 4.90
N ARG A 330 -15.06 -28.36 4.81
CA ARG A 330 -13.95 -28.56 5.76
C ARG A 330 -13.23 -27.26 6.06
N PHE A 331 -12.80 -27.08 7.30
CA PHE A 331 -11.96 -25.96 7.71
C PHE A 331 -10.51 -26.42 7.86
N VAL A 332 -9.62 -25.87 7.03
CA VAL A 332 -8.20 -26.22 6.99
C VAL A 332 -7.38 -25.08 7.57
N GLY A 333 -6.52 -25.38 8.56
CA GLY A 333 -5.54 -24.41 9.07
C GLY A 333 -6.12 -23.24 9.88
N CYS A 334 -7.33 -23.37 10.43
CA CYS A 334 -8.01 -22.28 11.13
C CYS A 334 -7.60 -22.09 12.60
N HIS A 335 -7.04 -23.14 13.23
CA HIS A 335 -6.58 -23.08 14.62
C HIS A 335 -5.33 -22.22 14.81
N CYS A 336 -5.34 -21.31 15.78
CA CYS A 336 -4.32 -20.27 15.96
C CYS A 336 -3.00 -20.74 16.62
N LEU A 337 -2.87 -22.00 17.09
CA LEU A 337 -1.79 -22.39 18.01
C LEU A 337 -1.08 -23.74 17.79
N SER A 338 -1.21 -24.43 16.66
CA SER A 338 -0.50 -25.72 16.52
C SER A 338 0.96 -25.57 16.09
N VAL A 339 1.86 -25.58 17.08
CA VAL A 339 3.33 -25.60 16.96
C VAL A 339 3.84 -26.75 16.08
N VAL A 340 3.06 -27.82 15.92
CA VAL A 340 3.42 -29.01 15.12
C VAL A 340 3.41 -28.73 13.61
N MET A 341 2.76 -27.66 13.16
CA MET A 341 2.75 -27.26 11.75
C MET A 341 4.01 -26.49 11.35
N VAL A 342 4.87 -26.06 12.29
CA VAL A 342 6.11 -25.31 11.98
C VAL A 342 7.10 -26.14 11.15
N LEU A 343 7.08 -27.48 11.28
CA LEU A 343 7.97 -28.38 10.53
C LEU A 343 7.48 -28.72 9.11
N PHE A 344 6.16 -28.73 8.86
CA PHE A 344 5.60 -28.99 7.52
C PHE A 344 5.43 -27.71 6.67
N ILE A 345 5.39 -26.52 7.28
CA ILE A 345 5.23 -25.23 6.58
C ILE A 345 6.57 -24.60 6.14
N SER A 346 7.72 -25.24 6.37
CA SER A 346 9.03 -24.66 6.05
C SER A 346 9.21 -24.22 4.58
N LEU A 347 8.35 -24.69 3.65
CA LEU A 347 8.31 -24.21 2.25
C LEU A 347 7.20 -23.19 1.91
N ARG A 348 6.12 -23.05 2.70
CA ARG A 348 4.96 -22.17 2.38
C ARG A 348 4.86 -20.88 3.23
N THR A 349 5.67 -20.74 4.28
CA THR A 349 5.88 -19.47 5.02
C THR A 349 6.98 -18.59 4.45
N ALA A 350 7.55 -18.96 3.30
CA ALA A 350 8.52 -18.11 2.63
C ALA A 350 7.85 -16.78 2.26
N LEU A 351 8.40 -15.68 2.78
CA LEU A 351 7.98 -14.34 2.36
C LEU A 351 8.44 -14.02 0.94
N SER A 352 9.34 -14.83 0.37
CA SER A 352 9.67 -14.76 -1.05
C SER A 352 8.51 -15.31 -1.89
N CYS A 353 8.03 -14.53 -2.84
CA CYS A 353 6.86 -14.82 -3.66
C CYS A 353 6.96 -14.17 -5.04
N ASN A 354 6.78 -14.97 -6.09
CA ASN A 354 6.61 -14.52 -7.47
C ASN A 354 5.14 -14.57 -7.93
N PHE A 355 4.18 -14.73 -7.01
CA PHE A 355 2.73 -14.68 -7.21
C PHE A 355 2.09 -15.67 -8.23
N GLU A 356 2.85 -16.56 -8.85
CA GLU A 356 2.34 -17.56 -9.80
C GLU A 356 1.40 -18.59 -9.15
N ASP A 357 1.78 -19.06 -7.96
CA ASP A 357 1.08 -20.08 -7.16
C ASP A 357 0.35 -19.47 -5.94
N GLY A 358 -0.16 -18.25 -6.08
CA GLY A 358 -0.96 -17.56 -5.04
C GLY A 358 -0.16 -16.54 -4.23
N LEU A 359 -0.54 -16.33 -2.97
CA LEU A 359 -0.02 -15.22 -2.14
C LEU A 359 1.18 -15.59 -1.25
N CYS A 360 1.66 -16.84 -1.33
CA CYS A 360 2.79 -17.34 -0.54
C CYS A 360 2.65 -17.06 0.97
N GLY A 361 3.69 -16.51 1.62
CA GLY A 361 3.71 -16.07 3.02
C GLY A 361 3.00 -14.75 3.31
N TRP A 362 2.06 -14.32 2.47
CA TRP A 362 1.35 -13.05 2.60
C TRP A 362 -0.17 -13.23 2.53
N TYR A 363 -0.91 -12.29 3.10
CA TYR A 363 -2.38 -12.31 3.14
C TYR A 363 -2.97 -10.88 3.15
N GLN A 364 -4.23 -10.75 2.76
CA GLN A 364 -4.94 -9.46 2.75
C GLN A 364 -5.38 -9.04 4.16
N ASP A 365 -5.21 -7.76 4.50
CA ASP A 365 -5.69 -7.21 5.75
C ASP A 365 -7.19 -6.90 5.69
N ASN A 366 -8.02 -7.80 6.20
CA ASN A 366 -9.46 -7.61 6.27
C ASN A 366 -9.95 -6.38 7.10
N SER A 367 -9.05 -5.61 7.72
CA SER A 367 -9.39 -4.36 8.43
C SER A 367 -9.11 -3.08 7.62
N ASP A 368 -8.60 -3.20 6.40
CA ASP A 368 -8.35 -2.07 5.50
C ASP A 368 -9.62 -1.65 4.72
N ASN A 369 -9.46 -0.81 3.70
CA ASN A 369 -10.58 -0.39 2.86
C ASN A 369 -10.77 -1.24 1.60
N PHE A 370 -9.70 -1.81 1.06
CA PHE A 370 -9.72 -2.57 -0.17
C PHE A 370 -8.55 -3.56 -0.26
N ASP A 371 -8.80 -4.68 -0.93
CA ASP A 371 -7.82 -5.74 -1.11
C ASP A 371 -6.99 -5.57 -2.39
N TRP A 372 -5.77 -6.09 -2.38
CA TRP A 372 -4.97 -6.29 -3.59
C TRP A 372 -5.54 -7.44 -4.45
N THR A 373 -5.29 -7.43 -5.74
CA THR A 373 -5.82 -8.44 -6.67
C THR A 373 -4.71 -9.07 -7.49
N LEU A 374 -4.77 -10.39 -7.73
CA LEU A 374 -3.86 -11.05 -8.67
C LEU A 374 -4.31 -10.75 -10.10
N LEU A 375 -3.38 -10.32 -10.94
CA LEU A 375 -3.61 -10.03 -12.35
C LEU A 375 -2.75 -10.93 -13.23
N ASN A 376 -3.37 -11.59 -14.20
CA ASN A 376 -2.68 -12.40 -15.20
C ASN A 376 -2.20 -11.55 -16.38
N GLY A 377 -1.10 -11.97 -17.02
CA GLY A 377 -0.54 -11.36 -18.23
C GLY A 377 0.35 -10.14 -17.94
N MET A 378 0.79 -9.99 -16.69
CA MET A 378 1.66 -8.91 -16.27
C MET A 378 2.56 -9.45 -15.17
N ASP A 379 3.78 -9.82 -15.53
CA ASP A 379 4.81 -10.34 -14.63
C ASP A 379 6.17 -9.78 -15.04
N HIS A 380 7.07 -9.65 -14.08
CA HIS A 380 8.39 -9.09 -14.32
C HIS A 380 9.39 -10.10 -14.93
N THR A 381 9.31 -11.39 -14.60
CA THR A 381 10.35 -12.39 -14.95
C THR A 381 10.10 -13.12 -16.30
N ILE A 382 8.87 -13.54 -16.57
CA ILE A 382 8.43 -14.31 -17.74
C ILE A 382 7.47 -13.51 -18.65
N GLU A 383 7.14 -12.27 -18.29
CA GLU A 383 6.23 -11.33 -19.00
C GLU A 383 4.76 -11.79 -19.07
N ILE A 384 4.50 -13.11 -19.18
CA ILE A 384 3.19 -13.75 -19.30
C ILE A 384 2.90 -14.56 -18.03
N GLY A 385 3.02 -13.91 -16.87
CA GLY A 385 2.78 -14.49 -15.53
C GLY A 385 1.71 -13.71 -14.75
N LYS A 386 1.74 -13.81 -13.43
CA LYS A 386 0.84 -13.12 -12.51
C LYS A 386 1.60 -12.15 -11.61
N SER A 387 1.07 -10.94 -11.45
CA SER A 387 1.55 -10.00 -10.43
C SER A 387 0.41 -9.57 -9.51
N LEU A 388 0.78 -9.03 -8.34
CA LEU A 388 -0.17 -8.50 -7.38
C LEU A 388 -0.38 -7.01 -7.63
N VAL A 389 -1.63 -6.61 -7.89
CA VAL A 389 -1.96 -5.25 -8.34
C VAL A 389 -3.07 -4.59 -7.52
N VAL A 390 -2.98 -3.27 -7.42
CA VAL A 390 -4.09 -2.36 -7.09
C VAL A 390 -4.41 -1.55 -8.32
N ASN A 391 -5.56 -1.85 -8.92
CA ASN A 391 -6.02 -1.19 -10.13
C ASN A 391 -6.91 0.02 -9.80
N LEU A 392 -6.33 1.22 -9.68
CA LEU A 392 -7.03 2.44 -9.26
C LEU A 392 -8.11 2.89 -10.26
N TRP A 393 -8.04 2.40 -11.50
CA TRP A 393 -9.09 2.55 -12.49
C TRP A 393 -10.39 1.82 -12.10
N SER A 394 -10.35 0.84 -11.20
CA SER A 394 -11.55 0.08 -10.86
C SER A 394 -12.55 0.94 -10.06
N PRO A 395 -13.79 1.12 -10.54
CA PRO A 395 -14.83 1.83 -9.79
C PRO A 395 -15.31 1.03 -8.56
N SER A 396 -14.94 -0.25 -8.45
CA SER A 396 -15.27 -1.11 -7.30
C SER A 396 -14.40 -0.84 -6.07
N LEU A 397 -13.25 -0.16 -6.22
CA LEU A 397 -12.38 0.19 -5.10
C LEU A 397 -13.08 1.16 -4.16
N ARG A 398 -13.34 0.73 -2.92
CA ARG A 398 -13.94 1.55 -1.85
C ARG A 398 -12.85 1.94 -0.84
N GLY A 399 -12.78 3.22 -0.48
CA GLY A 399 -11.89 3.77 0.55
C GLY A 399 -10.45 4.09 0.11
N LEU A 400 -9.59 4.36 1.10
CA LEU A 400 -8.38 5.18 0.97
C LEU A 400 -7.07 4.39 0.96
N PHE A 401 -7.01 3.22 1.60
CA PHE A 401 -5.80 2.39 1.60
C PHE A 401 -6.11 0.89 1.64
N GLY A 402 -5.20 0.09 1.09
CA GLY A 402 -5.22 -1.36 1.07
C GLY A 402 -3.88 -1.93 1.54
N ARG A 403 -3.90 -2.99 2.35
CA ARG A 403 -2.77 -3.54 3.10
C ARG A 403 -2.62 -5.03 2.82
N PHE A 404 -1.42 -5.41 2.41
CA PHE A 404 -1.01 -6.78 2.18
C PHE A 404 0.07 -7.15 3.20
N VAL A 405 -0.23 -8.08 4.10
CA VAL A 405 0.50 -8.30 5.34
C VAL A 405 1.14 -9.68 5.36
N SER A 406 2.38 -9.76 5.88
CA SER A 406 3.12 -11.01 6.01
C SER A 406 2.63 -11.86 7.19
N TYR A 407 2.89 -13.17 7.18
CA TYR A 407 2.80 -13.95 8.43
C TYR A 407 3.72 -13.37 9.53
N PRO A 408 3.39 -13.56 10.83
CA PRO A 408 4.28 -13.18 11.93
C PRO A 408 5.65 -13.83 11.81
N GLN A 409 6.69 -13.01 11.70
CA GLN A 409 8.08 -13.43 11.61
C GLN A 409 8.72 -13.50 13.00
N VAL A 410 9.60 -14.48 13.17
CA VAL A 410 10.43 -14.63 14.37
C VAL A 410 11.71 -13.81 14.18
N PRO A 411 12.21 -13.12 15.23
CA PRO A 411 13.54 -12.52 15.24
C PRO A 411 14.64 -13.46 14.73
N GLY A 412 15.32 -13.07 13.66
CA GLY A 412 16.55 -13.72 13.20
C GLY A 412 17.80 -13.10 13.82
N PRO A 413 18.97 -13.75 13.73
CA PRO A 413 20.22 -13.27 14.33
C PRO A 413 20.87 -12.08 13.60
N THR A 414 20.41 -11.76 12.39
CA THR A 414 20.97 -10.71 11.53
C THR A 414 19.88 -9.79 10.99
N ASP A 415 20.31 -8.71 10.32
CA ASP A 415 19.44 -7.93 9.46
C ASP A 415 18.96 -8.77 8.26
N TYR A 416 17.82 -8.38 7.71
CA TYR A 416 17.22 -8.98 6.52
C TYR A 416 17.17 -7.98 5.36
N CYS A 417 17.11 -8.49 4.15
CA CYS A 417 16.84 -7.70 2.96
C CYS A 417 15.54 -8.14 2.32
N LEU A 418 14.62 -7.20 2.16
CA LEU A 418 13.44 -7.35 1.33
C LEU A 418 13.73 -6.71 -0.04
N THR A 419 13.68 -7.50 -1.10
CA THR A 419 13.76 -7.03 -2.48
C THR A 419 12.46 -7.35 -3.20
N PHE A 420 12.00 -6.48 -4.08
CA PHE A 420 10.79 -6.71 -4.88
C PHE A 420 10.80 -5.83 -6.11
N PHE A 421 10.07 -6.22 -7.14
CA PHE A 421 9.80 -5.38 -8.29
C PHE A 421 8.48 -4.64 -8.09
N TYR A 422 8.44 -3.38 -8.50
CA TYR A 422 7.24 -2.56 -8.41
C TYR A 422 7.03 -1.76 -9.68
N LYS A 423 5.76 -1.41 -9.94
CA LYS A 423 5.34 -0.60 -11.07
C LYS A 423 4.30 0.41 -10.57
N LEU A 424 4.60 1.70 -10.69
CA LEU A 424 3.68 2.80 -10.39
C LEU A 424 3.39 3.53 -11.69
N TYR A 425 2.27 3.17 -12.31
CA TYR A 425 1.95 3.59 -13.67
C TYR A 425 0.61 4.33 -13.72
N GLY A 426 0.65 5.58 -14.15
CA GLY A 426 -0.53 6.43 -14.38
C GLY A 426 -0.37 7.83 -13.78
N PRO A 427 -1.11 8.82 -14.33
CA PRO A 427 -0.91 10.23 -14.02
C PRO A 427 -1.28 10.59 -12.57
N ASN A 428 -1.94 9.70 -11.84
CA ASN A 428 -2.22 9.85 -10.43
C ASN A 428 -2.30 8.49 -9.73
N THR A 429 -1.14 7.84 -9.63
CA THR A 429 -1.01 6.46 -9.15
C THR A 429 -1.01 6.33 -7.63
N GLY A 430 -0.84 7.41 -6.86
CA GLY A 430 -0.85 7.38 -5.40
C GLY A 430 0.49 7.01 -4.76
N THR A 431 0.48 6.39 -3.58
CA THR A 431 1.70 6.07 -2.79
C THR A 431 1.77 4.59 -2.40
N LEU A 432 2.92 3.95 -2.62
CA LEU A 432 3.23 2.60 -2.16
C LEU A 432 4.23 2.65 -0.99
N ASN A 433 3.86 2.03 0.12
CA ASN A 433 4.67 1.96 1.34
C ASN A 433 5.03 0.51 1.69
N VAL A 434 6.21 0.34 2.28
CA VAL A 434 6.57 -0.87 3.05
C VAL A 434 6.77 -0.46 4.49
N LYS A 435 6.01 -1.10 5.39
CA LYS A 435 6.09 -0.85 6.83
C LYS A 435 6.43 -2.12 7.59
N LEU A 436 7.03 -1.92 8.77
CA LEU A 436 7.27 -2.95 9.77
C LEU A 436 6.34 -2.74 10.95
N LEU A 437 5.57 -3.76 11.30
CA LEU A 437 4.68 -3.79 12.44
C LEU A 437 5.33 -4.59 13.57
N GLY A 438 5.71 -3.92 14.66
CA GLY A 438 6.25 -4.56 15.85
C GLY A 438 5.17 -5.22 16.72
N SER A 439 5.58 -6.08 17.65
CA SER A 439 4.67 -6.73 18.61
C SER A 439 3.86 -5.76 19.49
N ASN A 440 4.35 -4.53 19.66
CA ASN A 440 3.68 -3.43 20.37
C ASN A 440 2.64 -2.68 19.50
N ARG A 441 2.39 -3.16 18.28
CA ARG A 441 1.57 -2.51 17.24
C ARG A 441 2.07 -1.13 16.80
N PHE A 442 3.36 -0.86 16.98
CA PHE A 442 4.00 0.32 16.41
C PHE A 442 4.36 0.03 14.94
N GLU A 443 3.93 0.90 14.03
CA GLU A 443 4.26 0.85 12.61
C GLU A 443 5.48 1.74 12.33
N THR A 444 6.52 1.17 11.72
CA THR A 444 7.72 1.88 11.24
C THR A 444 7.75 1.87 9.73
N LEU A 445 7.84 3.04 9.07
CA LEU A 445 8.02 3.13 7.62
C LEU A 445 9.45 2.71 7.24
N LEU A 446 9.59 1.72 6.37
CA LEU A 446 10.88 1.26 5.88
C LEU A 446 11.21 1.79 4.48
N TRP A 447 10.19 1.90 3.61
CA TRP A 447 10.33 2.32 2.22
C TRP A 447 9.04 2.96 1.72
N THR A 448 9.14 3.97 0.85
CA THR A 448 7.98 4.65 0.25
C THR A 448 8.30 5.19 -1.14
N ARG A 449 7.32 5.15 -2.05
CA ARG A 449 7.34 5.83 -3.35
C ARG A 449 5.96 6.37 -3.68
N SER A 450 5.90 7.59 -4.20
CA SER A 450 4.69 8.26 -4.66
C SER A 450 4.83 8.76 -6.10
N GLY A 451 3.69 9.03 -6.73
CA GLY A 451 3.61 9.61 -8.07
C GLY A 451 3.81 8.59 -9.19
N ASP A 452 3.93 9.09 -10.42
CA ASP A 452 4.25 8.26 -11.60
C ASP A 452 5.75 7.93 -11.69
N HIS A 453 6.07 6.65 -11.91
CA HIS A 453 7.44 6.18 -12.16
C HIS A 453 7.57 5.56 -13.57
N GLY A 454 6.61 5.83 -14.45
CA GLY A 454 6.54 5.27 -15.79
C GLY A 454 6.00 3.84 -15.85
N ASN A 455 5.66 3.42 -17.06
CA ASN A 455 5.05 2.13 -17.37
C ASN A 455 6.09 0.99 -17.45
N MET A 456 7.01 0.92 -16.50
CA MET A 456 8.10 -0.07 -16.46
C MET A 456 8.32 -0.63 -15.05
N TRP A 457 8.93 -1.81 -14.98
CA TRP A 457 9.29 -2.44 -13.70
C TRP A 457 10.53 -1.79 -13.09
N HIS A 458 10.46 -1.54 -11.78
CA HIS A 458 11.55 -1.00 -11.00
C HIS A 458 11.91 -1.94 -9.87
N GLU A 459 13.21 -2.16 -9.65
CA GLU A 459 13.69 -2.92 -8.51
C GLU A 459 13.69 -2.04 -7.25
N ALA A 460 13.14 -2.55 -6.15
CA ALA A 460 13.22 -1.98 -4.82
C ALA A 460 14.06 -2.86 -3.90
N GLN A 461 14.91 -2.22 -3.10
CA GLN A 461 15.66 -2.85 -2.01
C GLN A 461 15.33 -2.14 -0.70
N CYS A 462 14.82 -2.89 0.26
CA CYS A 462 14.31 -2.40 1.53
C CYS A 462 15.04 -3.11 2.68
N PRO A 463 16.05 -2.47 3.30
CA PRO A 463 16.71 -3.02 4.48
C PRO A 463 15.72 -3.17 5.64
N VAL A 464 15.64 -4.37 6.21
CA VAL A 464 14.79 -4.66 7.37
C VAL A 464 15.71 -4.84 8.59
N PRO A 465 15.74 -3.86 9.52
CA PRO A 465 16.62 -3.93 10.69
C PRO A 465 16.31 -5.13 11.56
N HIS A 466 17.33 -5.71 12.20
CA HIS A 466 17.16 -6.75 13.21
C HIS A 466 16.12 -6.36 14.27
N GLN A 467 15.14 -7.25 14.49
CA GLN A 467 14.06 -7.06 15.45
C GLN A 467 14.30 -7.93 16.70
N LEU A 468 14.01 -7.39 17.88
CA LEU A 468 14.13 -8.12 19.15
C LEU A 468 12.87 -8.95 19.49
N THR A 469 11.73 -8.64 18.87
CA THR A 469 10.44 -9.29 19.10
C THR A 469 9.80 -9.71 17.78
N LYS A 470 8.76 -10.55 17.85
CA LYS A 470 7.98 -10.93 16.66
C LYS A 470 7.46 -9.69 15.93
N TYR A 471 7.51 -9.73 14.61
CA TYR A 471 7.14 -8.61 13.75
C TYR A 471 6.43 -9.10 12.50
N GLN A 472 5.79 -8.17 11.79
CA GLN A 472 5.20 -8.40 10.47
C GLN A 472 5.68 -7.32 9.50
N LEU A 473 5.78 -7.68 8.24
CA LEU A 473 5.98 -6.74 7.13
C LEU A 473 4.64 -6.50 6.45
N MET A 474 4.45 -5.30 5.90
CA MET A 474 3.24 -4.98 5.16
C MET A 474 3.55 -4.06 3.99
N PHE A 475 2.94 -4.37 2.83
CA PHE A 475 2.80 -3.45 1.72
C PHE A 475 1.49 -2.69 1.88
N GLU A 476 1.55 -1.36 1.83
CA GLU A 476 0.37 -0.49 1.93
C GLU A 476 0.28 0.37 0.68
N ALA A 477 -0.82 0.23 -0.05
CA ALA A 477 -1.18 1.10 -1.16
C ALA A 477 -2.11 2.19 -0.66
N ILE A 478 -1.69 3.45 -0.78
CA ILE A 478 -2.49 4.62 -0.45
C ILE A 478 -3.03 5.23 -1.73
N ARG A 479 -4.35 5.30 -1.79
CA ARG A 479 -5.11 5.92 -2.87
C ARG A 479 -5.22 7.43 -2.62
N SER A 480 -4.21 8.18 -3.02
CA SER A 480 -4.28 9.64 -3.17
C SER A 480 -4.74 10.08 -4.57
N GLY A 481 -4.84 9.11 -5.51
CA GLY A 481 -5.25 9.30 -6.88
C GLY A 481 -6.39 8.40 -7.35
N PHE A 482 -6.85 8.64 -8.58
CA PHE A 482 -7.96 7.89 -9.20
C PHE A 482 -7.61 7.32 -10.57
N ASP A 483 -6.36 7.46 -11.01
CA ASP A 483 -5.96 7.18 -12.38
C ASP A 483 -4.55 6.59 -12.41
N GLY A 484 -4.49 5.26 -12.34
CA GLY A 484 -3.23 4.54 -12.29
C GLY A 484 -3.36 3.08 -11.86
N ARG A 485 -2.22 2.41 -11.78
CA ARG A 485 -2.06 1.07 -11.23
C ARG A 485 -0.76 0.98 -10.46
N MET A 486 -0.86 0.39 -9.29
CA MET A 486 0.29 -0.10 -8.54
C MET A 486 0.38 -1.60 -8.75
N ALA A 487 1.58 -2.10 -9.04
CA ALA A 487 1.86 -3.53 -9.06
C ALA A 487 3.11 -3.83 -8.25
N ILE A 488 3.14 -5.00 -7.62
CA ILE A 488 4.33 -5.60 -7.01
C ILE A 488 4.50 -7.02 -7.53
N ASP A 489 5.76 -7.43 -7.64
CA ASP A 489 6.14 -8.75 -8.13
C ASP A 489 7.50 -9.21 -7.57
N ASP A 490 7.83 -10.49 -7.74
CA ASP A 490 9.15 -11.06 -7.44
C ASP A 490 9.69 -10.64 -6.05
N VAL A 491 8.83 -10.76 -5.04
CA VAL A 491 9.19 -10.47 -3.66
C VAL A 491 10.22 -11.50 -3.19
N ALA A 492 11.32 -11.04 -2.63
CA ALA A 492 12.38 -11.87 -2.08
C ALA A 492 12.76 -11.37 -0.69
N PHE A 493 12.69 -12.25 0.31
CA PHE A 493 13.06 -11.93 1.68
C PHE A 493 14.21 -12.84 2.12
N VAL A 494 15.40 -12.25 2.24
CA VAL A 494 16.65 -13.00 2.43
C VAL A 494 17.35 -12.58 3.72
N ALA A 495 17.88 -13.56 4.45
CA ALA A 495 18.62 -13.37 5.70
C ALA A 495 20.06 -12.89 5.44
N ARG A 496 20.19 -11.73 4.82
CA ARG A 496 21.46 -11.03 4.56
C ARG A 496 21.20 -9.53 4.53
N PRO A 497 22.23 -8.69 4.80
CA PRO A 497 22.14 -7.27 4.53
C PRO A 497 21.80 -7.02 3.04
N CYS A 498 21.05 -5.95 2.78
CA CYS A 498 20.83 -5.51 1.41
C CYS A 498 22.15 -5.11 0.76
N ASN A 499 22.20 -5.30 -0.57
CA ASN A 499 23.26 -4.69 -1.36
C ASN A 499 23.14 -3.16 -1.28
N ALA A 500 24.20 -2.45 -1.65
CA ALA A 500 24.16 -1.00 -1.69
C ALA A 500 23.04 -0.53 -2.64
N PRO A 501 22.02 0.19 -2.14
CA PRO A 501 20.88 0.57 -2.97
C PRO A 501 21.31 1.55 -4.05
N ARG A 502 20.80 1.37 -5.27
CA ARG A 502 21.07 2.28 -6.40
C ARG A 502 20.20 3.53 -6.40
N LYS A 503 19.13 3.57 -5.60
CA LYS A 503 18.24 4.73 -5.43
C LYS A 503 18.03 4.97 -3.93
N CYS A 504 18.28 6.18 -3.47
CA CYS A 504 18.11 6.57 -2.08
C CYS A 504 17.49 7.97 -1.98
N SER A 505 16.28 8.03 -1.44
CA SER A 505 15.51 9.26 -1.23
C SER A 505 15.38 9.63 0.25
N PHE A 506 16.08 8.91 1.15
CA PHE A 506 16.07 9.10 2.61
C PHE A 506 14.73 9.04 3.37
N GLU A 507 13.58 8.89 2.72
CA GLU A 507 12.25 8.85 3.36
C GLU A 507 12.06 7.81 4.47
N GLY A 508 12.58 6.60 4.27
CA GLY A 508 12.47 5.52 5.27
C GLY A 508 13.69 5.44 6.19
N GLN A 509 14.87 5.34 5.57
CA GLN A 509 16.15 5.12 6.26
C GLN A 509 17.29 5.84 5.53
N ARG A 510 18.48 5.86 6.14
CA ARG A 510 19.69 6.46 5.56
C ARG A 510 20.34 5.65 4.44
N CYS A 511 19.68 4.61 3.91
CA CYS A 511 20.18 3.74 2.85
C CYS A 511 21.61 3.18 3.07
N GLY A 512 22.03 3.01 4.32
CA GLY A 512 23.38 2.59 4.69
C GLY A 512 24.47 3.68 4.60
N TYR A 513 24.13 4.92 4.26
CA TYR A 513 25.07 6.03 4.29
C TYR A 513 25.53 6.32 5.72
N ASN A 514 26.84 6.54 5.86
CA ASN A 514 27.46 6.81 7.15
C ASN A 514 28.18 8.15 7.13
N SER A 515 28.17 8.85 8.26
CA SER A 515 28.84 10.15 8.41
C SER A 515 30.19 9.97 9.09
N SER A 516 31.21 10.61 8.54
CA SER A 516 32.55 10.68 9.11
C SER A 516 33.02 12.13 9.24
N GLY A 517 33.71 12.46 10.33
CA GLY A 517 34.18 13.82 10.63
C GLY A 517 33.73 14.32 12.01
N ASN A 518 34.17 15.54 12.35
CA ASN A 518 33.87 16.17 13.65
C ASN A 518 32.40 16.60 13.78
N VAL A 519 31.76 16.90 12.64
CA VAL A 519 30.34 17.24 12.54
C VAL A 519 29.62 16.09 11.84
N ARG A 520 28.46 15.70 12.35
CA ARG A 520 27.66 14.60 11.77
C ARG A 520 26.62 15.14 10.79
N TRP A 521 26.43 14.42 9.70
CA TRP A 521 25.26 14.58 8.85
C TRP A 521 24.00 14.13 9.61
N LEU A 522 22.94 14.91 9.49
CA LEU A 522 21.68 14.75 10.16
C LEU A 522 20.63 14.28 9.16
N HIS A 523 19.93 13.21 9.50
CA HIS A 523 18.73 12.77 8.79
C HIS A 523 17.54 13.50 9.39
N ARG A 524 16.91 14.41 8.64
CA ARG A 524 15.89 15.33 9.15
C ARG A 524 14.82 15.63 8.11
N SER A 525 13.65 16.05 8.62
CA SER A 525 12.55 16.60 7.84
C SER A 525 12.34 18.08 8.15
N GLY A 526 11.74 18.81 7.21
CA GLY A 526 11.47 20.24 7.32
C GLY A 526 10.53 20.62 8.47
N HIS A 527 9.67 19.68 8.89
CA HIS A 527 8.73 19.86 10.00
C HIS A 527 9.40 19.98 11.37
N THR A 528 10.66 19.53 11.51
CA THR A 528 11.40 19.65 12.77
C THR A 528 11.91 21.07 13.01
N VAL A 529 10.98 21.99 13.28
CA VAL A 529 11.21 23.43 13.49
C VAL A 529 12.11 23.67 14.70
N THR A 530 13.42 23.76 14.48
CA THR A 530 14.36 24.57 15.26
C THR A 530 15.65 24.77 14.46
N THR A 531 15.60 25.81 13.63
CA THR A 531 16.73 26.59 13.09
C THR A 531 17.69 25.90 12.11
N THR A 532 17.62 26.37 10.85
CA THR A 532 18.47 26.12 9.65
C THR A 532 18.21 24.81 8.91
N GLY A 533 17.85 24.90 7.62
CA GLY A 533 17.60 23.77 6.70
C GLY A 533 16.58 24.11 5.61
N PRO A 534 16.48 23.29 4.55
CA PRO A 534 15.39 23.37 3.57
C PRO A 534 14.02 23.18 4.25
N LYS A 535 12.98 23.89 3.78
CA LYS A 535 11.62 23.75 4.35
C LYS A 535 10.94 22.44 3.96
N THR A 536 11.24 21.96 2.77
CA THR A 536 10.69 20.73 2.20
C THR A 536 11.83 19.87 1.67
N ASP A 537 11.63 18.56 1.70
CA ASP A 537 12.48 17.62 0.95
C ASP A 537 12.26 17.78 -0.56
N HIS A 538 13.09 17.10 -1.36
CA HIS A 538 12.88 17.06 -2.81
C HIS A 538 11.91 15.92 -3.21
N THR A 539 12.01 14.77 -2.54
CA THR A 539 11.27 13.54 -2.92
C THR A 539 9.76 13.70 -2.92
N LEU A 540 9.20 14.27 -1.84
CA LEU A 540 7.77 14.47 -1.64
C LEU A 540 7.35 15.92 -1.84
N GLU A 541 8.31 16.85 -1.89
CA GLU A 541 8.10 18.30 -1.85
C GLU A 541 7.24 18.73 -0.64
N THR A 542 7.41 18.07 0.52
CA THR A 542 6.64 18.37 1.73
C THR A 542 7.53 18.61 2.95
N GLU A 543 6.97 19.22 4.00
CA GLU A 543 7.69 19.36 5.27
C GLU A 543 7.90 18.01 5.98
N LEU A 544 7.16 16.97 5.59
CA LEU A 544 7.21 15.64 6.22
C LEU A 544 8.28 14.74 5.62
N GLY A 545 8.75 15.00 4.40
CA GLY A 545 9.79 14.20 3.77
C GLY A 545 11.17 14.46 4.36
N PHE A 546 12.09 13.55 4.10
CA PHE A 546 13.38 13.45 4.77
C PHE A 546 14.55 13.61 3.81
N TYR A 547 15.57 14.32 4.27
CA TYR A 547 16.83 14.49 3.54
C TYR A 547 18.02 14.39 4.48
N MET A 548 19.23 14.31 3.91
CA MET A 548 20.47 14.35 4.67
C MET A 548 21.04 15.77 4.65
N MET A 549 21.32 16.32 5.83
CA MET A 549 21.76 17.71 5.97
C MET A 549 22.93 17.86 6.93
N VAL A 550 23.81 18.82 6.64
CA VAL A 550 24.79 19.34 7.57
C VAL A 550 24.57 20.84 7.81
N ASN A 551 24.66 21.24 9.08
CA ASN A 551 24.71 22.66 9.44
C ASN A 551 26.14 23.18 9.25
N THR A 552 26.29 24.15 8.36
CA THR A 552 27.58 24.74 7.98
C THR A 552 27.84 26.08 8.66
N GLY A 553 27.05 26.42 9.68
CA GLY A 553 27.22 27.62 10.48
C GLY A 553 28.58 27.64 11.18
N SER A 554 29.15 28.82 11.34
CA SER A 554 30.49 29.04 11.90
C SER A 554 30.70 28.44 13.29
N ASN A 555 29.63 28.25 14.05
CA ASN A 555 29.62 27.61 15.37
C ASN A 555 29.67 26.08 15.32
N ILE A 556 29.25 25.46 14.22
CA ILE A 556 29.16 23.99 14.06
C ILE A 556 30.26 23.50 13.12
N LEU A 557 30.32 24.02 11.90
CA LEU A 557 31.36 23.71 10.92
C LEU A 557 32.12 25.01 10.55
N PRO A 558 33.18 25.36 11.30
CA PRO A 558 33.94 26.57 11.06
C PRO A 558 34.64 26.53 9.69
N SER A 559 35.14 27.69 9.25
CA SER A 559 35.84 27.82 7.97
C SER A 559 36.98 26.80 7.83
N GLY A 560 36.95 25.98 6.78
CA GLY A 560 37.92 24.91 6.51
C GLY A 560 37.65 23.60 7.27
N GLY A 561 36.64 23.55 8.14
CA GLY A 561 36.17 22.31 8.75
C GLY A 561 35.50 21.42 7.70
N THR A 562 35.73 20.10 7.80
CA THR A 562 35.22 19.12 6.84
C THR A 562 34.38 18.04 7.51
N THR A 563 33.41 17.53 6.77
CA THR A 563 32.62 16.35 7.13
C THR A 563 32.21 15.63 5.85
N VAL A 564 32.13 14.31 5.93
CA VAL A 564 31.91 13.44 4.76
C VAL A 564 30.75 12.50 5.02
N LEU A 565 29.84 12.41 4.06
CA LEU A 565 28.82 11.36 3.99
C LEU A 565 29.28 10.31 2.98
N THR A 566 29.46 9.08 3.44
CA THR A 566 30.01 7.97 2.65
C THR A 566 28.91 6.95 2.37
N SER A 567 28.77 6.53 1.12
CA SER A 567 27.85 5.47 0.71
C SER A 567 28.32 4.09 1.17
N PRO A 568 27.44 3.08 1.17
CA PRO A 568 27.87 1.68 1.20
C PRO A 568 28.78 1.32 0.02
N LEU A 569 29.43 0.16 0.11
CA LEU A 569 30.32 -0.34 -0.93
C LEU A 569 29.52 -0.76 -2.18
N HIS A 570 29.85 -0.17 -3.32
CA HIS A 570 29.31 -0.54 -4.62
C HIS A 570 30.31 -1.42 -5.38
N HIS A 571 29.79 -2.45 -6.06
CA HIS A 571 30.62 -3.32 -6.88
C HIS A 571 31.03 -2.62 -8.18
N GLY A 572 32.32 -2.72 -8.51
CA GLY A 572 32.85 -2.10 -9.72
C GLY A 572 32.34 -2.78 -10.99
N THR A 573 32.00 -1.99 -12.01
CA THR A 573 31.61 -2.49 -13.33
C THR A 573 32.59 -2.02 -14.41
N THR A 574 32.60 -2.70 -15.57
CA THR A 574 33.36 -2.25 -16.75
C THR A 574 32.64 -1.13 -17.52
N LYS A 575 31.34 -0.96 -17.28
CA LYS A 575 30.51 0.03 -17.96
C LYS A 575 30.60 1.36 -17.23
N THR A 576 30.53 2.45 -17.97
CA THR A 576 30.38 3.78 -17.39
C THR A 576 28.96 3.94 -16.86
N GLU A 577 28.85 4.34 -15.60
CA GLU A 577 27.61 4.55 -14.87
C GLU A 577 27.34 6.05 -14.70
N CYS A 578 26.15 6.42 -14.25
CA CYS A 578 25.78 7.81 -13.97
C CYS A 578 25.29 7.94 -12.54
N VAL A 579 25.86 8.87 -11.77
CA VAL A 579 25.26 9.33 -10.53
C VAL A 579 24.46 10.59 -10.80
N SER A 580 23.24 10.65 -10.29
CA SER A 580 22.42 11.84 -10.18
C SER A 580 21.97 12.04 -8.75
N PHE A 581 21.86 13.28 -8.29
CA PHE A 581 21.43 13.60 -6.94
C PHE A 581 20.90 15.02 -6.88
N TRP A 582 20.08 15.30 -5.87
CA TRP A 582 19.60 16.64 -5.56
C TRP A 582 20.37 17.21 -4.38
N TYR A 583 20.69 18.49 -4.43
CA TYR A 583 21.40 19.18 -3.35
C TYR A 583 20.84 20.57 -3.11
N HIS A 584 20.96 21.05 -1.89
CA HIS A 584 20.47 22.34 -1.45
C HIS A 584 21.56 23.05 -0.65
N MET A 585 21.85 24.31 -0.97
CA MET A 585 22.90 25.09 -0.31
C MET A 585 22.35 26.45 0.11
N GLY A 586 21.92 26.55 1.37
CA GLY A 586 21.22 27.72 1.89
C GLY A 586 22.07 28.60 2.82
N GLY A 587 21.79 29.90 2.78
CA GLY A 587 22.39 30.92 3.66
C GLY A 587 23.64 31.61 3.07
N VAL A 588 24.15 32.65 3.73
CA VAL A 588 25.28 33.44 3.21
C VAL A 588 26.62 32.74 3.48
N LYS A 589 27.31 32.33 2.40
CA LYS A 589 28.58 31.57 2.42
C LYS A 589 28.43 30.19 3.09
N PRO A 590 27.65 29.27 2.51
CA PRO A 590 27.46 27.94 3.08
C PRO A 590 28.73 27.10 3.05
N GLY A 591 29.63 27.33 2.09
CA GLY A 591 30.82 26.51 1.88
C GLY A 591 30.77 25.84 0.54
N SER A 592 31.41 24.69 0.42
CA SER A 592 31.41 23.90 -0.82
C SER A 592 30.97 22.46 -0.57
N LEU A 593 30.23 21.92 -1.54
CA LEU A 593 29.87 20.51 -1.65
C LEU A 593 30.73 19.89 -2.75
N THR A 594 31.51 18.87 -2.41
CA THR A 594 32.35 18.15 -3.35
C THR A 594 32.05 16.66 -3.27
N VAL A 595 31.74 16.04 -4.40
CA VAL A 595 31.51 14.60 -4.49
C VAL A 595 32.74 13.92 -5.05
N TYR A 596 33.23 12.93 -4.33
CA TYR A 596 34.36 12.09 -4.72
C TYR A 596 33.90 10.66 -4.97
N LEU A 597 34.51 10.06 -6.00
CA LEU A 597 34.52 8.63 -6.21
C LEU A 597 35.76 8.06 -5.52
N LYS A 598 35.58 7.18 -4.53
CA LYS A 598 36.67 6.55 -3.80
C LYS A 598 36.73 5.06 -4.10
N PRO A 599 37.69 4.59 -4.90
CA PRO A 599 37.98 3.16 -5.05
C PRO A 599 38.49 2.57 -3.72
N LEU A 600 38.24 1.29 -3.45
CA LEU A 600 38.79 0.58 -2.28
C LEU A 600 40.34 0.66 -2.22
N LYS A 601 40.98 0.64 -3.39
CA LYS A 601 42.43 0.72 -3.55
C LYS A 601 42.74 1.82 -4.57
N GLY A 602 43.09 3.00 -4.07
CA GLY A 602 43.46 4.15 -4.90
C GLY A 602 43.21 5.47 -4.21
N GLU A 603 43.55 6.56 -4.91
CA GLU A 603 43.17 7.90 -4.47
C GLU A 603 41.71 8.19 -4.85
N ARG A 604 41.05 9.02 -4.04
CA ARG A 604 39.70 9.51 -4.33
C ARG A 604 39.73 10.48 -5.51
N VAL A 605 38.82 10.33 -6.45
CA VAL A 605 38.71 11.16 -7.66
C VAL A 605 37.54 12.11 -7.49
N LYS A 606 37.80 13.42 -7.66
CA LYS A 606 36.75 14.44 -7.63
C LYS A 606 35.88 14.34 -8.90
N ILE A 607 34.58 14.13 -8.73
CA ILE A 607 33.63 14.03 -9.86
C ILE A 607 32.70 15.25 -9.96
N PHE A 608 32.35 15.87 -8.82
CA PHE A 608 31.49 17.06 -8.75
C PHE A 608 32.01 18.02 -7.69
N SER A 609 31.85 19.33 -7.91
CA SER A 609 32.17 20.35 -6.92
C SER A 609 31.34 21.60 -7.22
N ASP A 610 30.74 22.16 -6.19
CA ASP A 610 30.03 23.44 -6.23
C ASP A 610 30.30 24.21 -4.92
N ASP A 611 30.42 25.52 -5.03
CA ASP A 611 30.82 26.44 -3.95
C ASP A 611 29.95 27.70 -3.88
N LEU A 612 28.93 27.81 -4.73
CA LEU A 612 28.10 28.99 -4.84
C LEU A 612 26.98 28.99 -3.78
N ASN A 613 26.73 30.15 -3.17
CA ASN A 613 25.49 30.40 -2.43
C ASN A 613 24.35 30.50 -3.46
N GLN A 614 23.40 29.57 -3.37
CA GLN A 614 22.53 29.22 -4.49
C GLN A 614 21.04 29.42 -4.19
N GLY A 615 20.73 30.12 -3.11
CA GLY A 615 19.34 30.41 -2.70
C GLY A 615 18.70 29.26 -1.93
N ASP A 616 17.39 29.38 -1.68
CA ASP A 616 16.57 28.39 -0.95
C ASP A 616 15.86 27.45 -1.97
N VAL A 617 16.66 26.74 -2.78
CA VAL A 617 16.18 25.93 -3.91
C VAL A 617 16.99 24.64 -4.07
N TRP A 618 16.31 23.53 -4.36
CA TRP A 618 16.92 22.23 -4.67
C TRP A 618 17.48 22.21 -6.10
N ARG A 619 18.69 21.66 -6.27
CA ARG A 619 19.41 21.62 -7.54
C ARG A 619 19.85 20.22 -7.90
N HIS A 620 19.88 19.94 -9.19
CA HIS A 620 20.23 18.63 -9.72
C HIS A 620 21.70 18.59 -10.16
N GLY A 621 22.45 17.63 -9.62
CA GLY A 621 23.81 17.30 -10.06
C GLY A 621 23.85 15.92 -10.71
N ASN A 622 24.51 15.78 -11.86
CA ASN A 622 24.75 14.48 -12.49
C ASN A 622 26.20 14.31 -12.97
N ARG A 623 26.80 13.12 -12.85
CA ARG A 623 28.18 12.86 -13.31
C ARG A 623 28.39 11.41 -13.72
N ASN A 624 29.22 11.22 -14.75
CA ASN A 624 29.67 9.89 -15.16
C ASN A 624 30.67 9.32 -14.14
N ILE A 625 30.48 8.06 -13.80
CA ILE A 625 31.34 7.27 -12.93
C ILE A 625 31.97 6.16 -13.76
N SER A 626 33.27 5.91 -13.57
CA SER A 626 33.96 4.78 -14.19
C SER A 626 34.96 4.22 -13.19
N SER A 627 34.74 2.99 -12.74
CA SER A 627 35.56 2.35 -11.70
C SER A 627 36.38 1.15 -12.20
N ALA A 628 36.27 0.79 -13.49
CA ALA A 628 37.06 -0.26 -14.14
C ALA A 628 37.16 -1.57 -13.32
N LEU A 629 36.01 -2.10 -12.87
CA LEU A 629 35.86 -3.30 -12.02
C LEU A 629 36.37 -3.20 -10.58
N VAL A 630 36.88 -2.05 -10.14
CA VAL A 630 37.25 -1.84 -8.73
C VAL A 630 36.03 -1.40 -7.96
N ASP A 631 35.76 -2.05 -6.84
CA ASP A 631 34.70 -1.64 -5.91
C ASP A 631 34.98 -0.24 -5.35
N TRP A 632 33.92 0.53 -5.16
CA TRP A 632 34.01 1.96 -4.89
C TRP A 632 32.93 2.44 -3.94
N GLN A 633 33.16 3.60 -3.34
CA GLN A 633 32.21 4.32 -2.51
C GLN A 633 32.08 5.76 -3.00
N LEU A 634 30.90 6.34 -2.81
CA LEU A 634 30.62 7.74 -3.06
C LEU A 634 30.82 8.52 -1.76
N GLU A 635 31.62 9.59 -1.81
CA GLU A 635 31.87 10.47 -0.66
C GLU A 635 31.39 11.89 -0.96
N PHE A 636 30.37 12.34 -0.24
CA PHE A 636 29.92 13.74 -0.26
C PHE A 636 30.67 14.50 0.84
N GLU A 637 31.70 15.24 0.44
CA GLU A 637 32.49 16.09 1.33
C GLU A 637 31.89 17.49 1.35
N VAL A 638 31.62 18.00 2.55
CA VAL A 638 31.24 19.38 2.79
C VAL A 638 32.37 20.10 3.51
N VAL A 639 32.75 21.27 2.98
CA VAL A 639 33.73 22.18 3.59
C VAL A 639 33.03 23.46 4.00
N GLY A 640 33.00 23.77 5.29
CA GLY A 640 32.36 24.98 5.79
C GLY A 640 33.14 26.25 5.40
N ALA A 641 32.44 27.34 5.10
CA ALA A 641 33.03 28.67 4.87
C ALA A 641 32.84 29.65 6.05
N GLY A 642 32.30 29.17 7.18
CA GLY A 642 32.09 29.99 8.38
C GLY A 642 30.95 31.01 8.25
N GLY A 643 29.92 30.72 7.47
CA GLY A 643 28.69 31.53 7.37
C GLY A 643 27.82 31.47 8.64
N LYS A 644 26.77 32.29 8.70
CA LYS A 644 25.76 32.24 9.77
C LYS A 644 24.47 31.66 9.21
N ASP A 645 23.83 30.77 9.98
CA ASP A 645 22.57 30.13 9.62
C ASP A 645 22.62 29.38 8.28
N THR A 646 23.80 28.84 7.93
CA THR A 646 24.03 28.16 6.66
C THR A 646 23.90 26.65 6.76
N HIS A 647 23.55 26.02 5.65
CA HIS A 647 23.45 24.57 5.57
C HIS A 647 23.68 24.04 4.17
N ILE A 648 24.02 22.75 4.11
CA ILE A 648 24.07 21.98 2.88
C ILE A 648 23.27 20.70 3.09
N ALA A 649 22.38 20.38 2.17
CA ALA A 649 21.59 19.16 2.17
C ALA A 649 21.69 18.42 0.84
N VAL A 650 21.48 17.10 0.88
CA VAL A 650 21.47 16.20 -0.26
C VAL A 650 20.26 15.27 -0.13
N ASP A 651 19.63 15.02 -1.27
CA ASP A 651 18.44 14.17 -1.39
C ASP A 651 18.44 13.44 -2.74
N ASP A 652 17.58 12.42 -2.88
CA ASP A 652 17.31 11.71 -4.14
C ASP A 652 18.55 11.28 -4.94
N ILE A 653 19.42 10.50 -4.29
CA ILE A 653 20.63 9.94 -4.92
C ILE A 653 20.25 8.73 -5.77
N PHE A 654 20.61 8.77 -7.05
CA PHE A 654 20.35 7.70 -8.02
C PHE A 654 21.61 7.32 -8.80
N LEU A 655 21.80 6.01 -9.00
CA LEU A 655 22.93 5.40 -9.70
C LEU A 655 22.41 4.58 -10.88
N SER A 656 22.41 5.19 -12.07
CA SER A 656 22.07 4.51 -13.32
C SER A 656 23.21 3.63 -13.81
N ALA A 657 22.86 2.46 -14.35
CA ALA A 657 23.81 1.55 -15.00
C ALA A 657 24.33 2.06 -16.36
N HIS A 658 23.78 3.19 -16.83
CA HIS A 658 24.14 3.82 -18.10
C HIS A 658 24.87 5.15 -17.87
N PRO A 659 25.69 5.62 -18.83
CA PRO A 659 26.30 6.95 -18.77
C PRO A 659 25.23 8.04 -18.78
N CYS A 660 25.53 9.17 -18.13
CA CYS A 660 24.66 10.34 -18.17
C CYS A 660 24.55 10.86 -19.61
N GLU A 661 23.33 11.10 -20.09
CA GLU A 661 23.11 11.78 -21.37
C GLU A 661 23.64 13.22 -21.30
N ALA A 662 24.24 13.68 -22.41
CA ALA A 662 25.15 14.83 -22.50
C ALA A 662 24.80 16.02 -21.58
N GLN A 663 25.38 16.02 -20.37
CA GLN A 663 25.25 17.07 -19.34
C GLN A 663 23.81 17.57 -19.10
N GLY A 664 22.80 16.71 -19.27
CA GLY A 664 21.37 17.06 -19.10
C GLY A 664 20.76 17.92 -20.22
N SER A 665 21.53 18.33 -21.23
CA SER A 665 21.08 19.23 -22.31
C SER A 665 20.26 18.53 -23.41
N THR A 666 20.38 17.21 -23.52
CA THR A 666 19.63 16.37 -24.46
C THR A 666 19.00 15.23 -23.67
N CYS A 667 17.72 14.98 -23.89
CA CYS A 667 16.98 13.90 -23.28
C CYS A 667 16.16 13.16 -24.35
N SER A 668 16.55 11.91 -24.60
CA SER A 668 15.84 11.03 -25.55
C SER A 668 14.69 10.25 -24.90
N LEU A 669 14.51 10.35 -23.57
CA LEU A 669 13.49 9.63 -22.78
C LEU A 669 13.60 8.09 -22.75
N GLU A 670 14.42 7.49 -23.63
CA GLU A 670 14.70 6.05 -23.70
C GLU A 670 15.30 5.44 -22.42
N LYS A 671 15.94 6.26 -21.58
CA LYS A 671 16.61 5.82 -20.34
C LYS A 671 16.04 6.51 -19.11
N GLY A 672 14.78 6.95 -19.19
CA GLY A 672 14.09 7.71 -18.16
C GLY A 672 14.02 9.21 -18.46
N MET A 673 13.51 9.99 -17.50
CA MET A 673 13.27 11.44 -17.65
C MET A 673 14.55 12.32 -17.66
N CYS A 674 15.74 11.71 -17.71
CA CYS A 674 17.03 12.40 -17.69
C CYS A 674 17.21 13.35 -16.50
N SER A 675 17.21 14.68 -16.72
CA SER A 675 17.28 15.71 -15.66
C SER A 675 15.95 16.44 -15.47
N TRP A 676 14.88 15.99 -16.14
CA TRP A 676 13.52 16.51 -15.97
C TRP A 676 12.84 15.77 -14.83
N SER A 677 11.96 16.46 -14.10
CA SER A 677 11.18 15.90 -13.00
C SER A 677 9.74 16.38 -13.03
N ASN A 678 8.81 15.51 -12.66
CA ASN A 678 7.46 15.90 -12.28
C ASN A 678 7.53 16.60 -10.92
N THR A 679 6.77 17.70 -10.75
CA THR A 679 6.64 18.32 -9.43
C THR A 679 5.71 17.48 -8.55
N GLN A 680 6.05 17.34 -7.27
CA GLN A 680 5.19 16.69 -6.28
C GLN A 680 4.32 17.71 -5.52
N ASN A 681 4.46 19.00 -5.82
CA ASN A 681 3.69 20.06 -5.21
C ASN A 681 2.25 20.09 -5.73
N ILE A 682 1.33 19.56 -4.91
CA ILE A 682 -0.10 19.53 -5.20
C ILE A 682 -0.75 20.92 -5.43
N GLN A 683 -0.07 22.02 -5.11
CA GLN A 683 -0.54 23.38 -5.44
C GLN A 683 -0.11 23.84 -6.83
N ALA A 684 0.98 23.28 -7.37
CA ALA A 684 1.49 23.57 -8.70
C ALA A 684 0.71 22.78 -9.77
N ASP A 685 0.51 21.48 -9.55
CA ASP A 685 -0.25 20.62 -10.44
C ASP A 685 -1.07 19.53 -9.71
N LYS A 686 -1.80 18.72 -10.49
CA LYS A 686 -2.69 17.66 -9.97
C LYS A 686 -2.43 16.28 -10.59
N LEU A 687 -1.62 16.23 -11.64
CA LEU A 687 -1.36 15.06 -12.46
C LEU A 687 0.13 15.05 -12.82
N ASP A 688 0.69 13.87 -13.04
CA ASP A 688 2.07 13.70 -13.49
C ASP A 688 2.13 13.40 -14.99
N TRP A 689 3.23 13.81 -15.65
CA TRP A 689 3.59 13.28 -16.96
C TRP A 689 4.05 11.83 -16.83
N VAL A 690 3.58 10.98 -17.73
CA VAL A 690 3.83 9.53 -17.67
C VAL A 690 4.85 9.14 -18.73
N LEU A 691 5.89 8.39 -18.34
CA LEU A 691 6.84 7.79 -19.29
C LEU A 691 6.30 6.43 -19.76
N THR A 692 6.13 6.23 -21.06
CA THR A 692 5.63 4.97 -21.61
C THR A 692 6.14 4.69 -23.01
N SER A 693 5.85 3.48 -23.50
CA SER A 693 6.02 3.07 -24.89
C SER A 693 4.68 2.54 -25.43
N GLN A 694 4.58 2.42 -26.75
CA GLN A 694 3.37 1.88 -27.39
C GLN A 694 3.17 0.38 -27.06
N GLU A 695 4.25 -0.39 -26.94
CA GLU A 695 4.21 -1.81 -26.56
C GLU A 695 3.70 -2.00 -25.13
N ALA A 696 4.12 -1.15 -24.20
CA ALA A 696 3.76 -1.27 -22.79
C ALA A 696 2.35 -0.73 -22.48
N GLU A 697 1.81 0.15 -23.33
CA GLU A 697 0.52 0.79 -23.10
C GLU A 697 -0.67 -0.10 -23.52
N GLU A 698 -1.45 -0.53 -22.54
CA GLU A 698 -2.65 -1.34 -22.77
C GLU A 698 -3.96 -0.60 -22.46
N HIS A 699 -3.90 0.51 -21.70
CA HIS A 699 -5.09 1.14 -21.11
C HIS A 699 -5.58 2.36 -21.92
N TYR A 700 -4.68 3.11 -22.54
CA TYR A 700 -5.00 4.30 -23.33
C TYR A 700 -4.85 4.03 -24.84
N SER A 701 -5.88 4.31 -25.63
CA SER A 701 -5.88 4.14 -27.11
C SER A 701 -5.38 5.39 -27.87
N PRO A 702 -5.17 5.25 -29.19
CA PRO A 702 -3.89 4.85 -29.79
C PRO A 702 -2.79 5.86 -29.48
N LEU A 703 -1.69 5.36 -28.90
CA LEU A 703 -0.47 6.11 -28.71
C LEU A 703 0.33 6.23 -30.01
N PRO A 704 1.12 7.30 -30.18
CA PRO A 704 2.07 7.39 -31.29
C PRO A 704 3.20 6.38 -31.11
N GLU A 705 3.76 5.88 -32.23
CA GLU A 705 5.10 5.29 -32.21
C GLU A 705 6.08 6.35 -31.72
N ASP A 706 7.06 5.94 -30.91
CA ASP A 706 8.12 6.82 -30.42
C ASP A 706 8.87 7.53 -31.56
N HIS A 707 9.24 8.80 -31.39
CA HIS A 707 9.90 9.55 -32.46
C HIS A 707 11.39 9.23 -32.54
N THR A 708 12.06 8.99 -31.41
CA THR A 708 13.50 8.71 -31.34
C THR A 708 13.87 7.44 -32.12
N LEU A 709 13.19 6.33 -31.84
CA LEU A 709 13.45 5.02 -32.44
C LEU A 709 12.53 4.71 -33.62
N GLY A 710 11.35 5.33 -33.71
CA GLY A 710 10.35 4.96 -34.71
C GLY A 710 9.86 3.52 -34.54
N THR A 711 9.82 3.04 -33.30
CA THR A 711 9.41 1.67 -32.95
C THR A 711 8.42 1.69 -31.80
N GLU A 712 7.63 0.62 -31.69
CA GLU A 712 6.68 0.45 -30.57
C GLU A 712 7.38 0.35 -29.19
N LYS A 713 8.70 0.14 -29.19
CA LYS A 713 9.57 0.00 -28.01
C LYS A 713 10.16 1.31 -27.49
N GLY A 714 10.16 2.37 -28.29
CA GLY A 714 10.71 3.65 -27.85
C GLY A 714 9.82 4.34 -26.83
N HIS A 715 10.42 5.22 -26.04
CA HIS A 715 9.79 5.83 -24.88
C HIS A 715 9.58 7.32 -25.07
N PHE A 716 8.37 7.76 -24.78
CA PHE A 716 7.99 9.17 -24.78
C PHE A 716 7.23 9.53 -23.52
N LEU A 717 7.17 10.83 -23.21
CA LEU A 717 6.33 11.33 -22.13
C LEU A 717 4.95 11.62 -22.69
N PHE A 718 3.90 11.17 -22.01
CA PHE A 718 2.54 11.49 -22.40
C PHE A 718 1.66 11.80 -21.20
N LEU A 719 0.63 12.60 -21.46
CA LEU A 719 -0.43 12.92 -20.51
C LEU A 719 -1.76 12.41 -21.09
N PRO A 720 -2.32 11.32 -20.54
CA PRO A 720 -3.59 10.78 -20.99
C PRO A 720 -4.78 11.60 -20.48
N SER A 721 -5.86 11.65 -21.25
CA SER A 721 -7.16 12.12 -20.77
C SER A 721 -8.08 10.95 -20.43
N SER A 722 -8.55 10.89 -19.18
CA SER A 722 -9.62 9.98 -18.75
C SER A 722 -10.90 10.75 -18.38
N ASN A 723 -12.06 10.09 -18.40
CA ASN A 723 -13.30 10.68 -17.89
C ASN A 723 -13.41 10.61 -16.34
N ARG A 724 -12.42 10.03 -15.67
CA ARG A 724 -12.46 9.72 -14.23
C ARG A 724 -11.89 10.81 -13.32
N THR A 725 -10.86 11.52 -13.78
CA THR A 725 -10.41 12.74 -13.09
C THR A 725 -11.00 13.98 -13.76
N ALA A 726 -11.14 15.07 -13.00
CA ALA A 726 -11.74 16.30 -13.48
C ALA A 726 -11.02 16.85 -14.72
N ALA A 727 -11.79 17.35 -15.70
CA ALA A 727 -11.23 18.06 -16.84
C ALA A 727 -10.52 19.35 -16.37
N ASN A 728 -9.52 19.81 -17.13
CA ASN A 728 -8.68 20.98 -16.85
C ASN A 728 -7.71 20.84 -15.67
N GLN A 729 -7.42 19.61 -15.22
CA GLN A 729 -6.26 19.37 -14.37
C GLN A 729 -4.97 19.51 -15.18
N ASN A 730 -3.95 20.12 -14.59
CA ASN A 730 -2.64 20.31 -15.21
C ASN A 730 -1.62 19.29 -14.67
N ALA A 731 -0.58 19.06 -15.46
CA ALA A 731 0.66 18.34 -15.12
C ALA A 731 1.86 19.19 -15.52
N GLN A 732 2.83 19.36 -14.64
CA GLN A 732 4.01 20.20 -14.85
C GLN A 732 5.30 19.38 -14.81
N LEU A 733 6.00 19.34 -15.93
CA LEU A 733 7.35 18.80 -16.03
C LEU A 733 8.37 19.94 -15.98
N LEU A 734 9.30 19.88 -15.03
CA LEU A 734 10.29 20.92 -14.75
C LEU A 734 11.67 20.53 -15.28
N SER A 735 12.38 21.49 -15.87
CA SER A 735 13.81 21.37 -16.17
C SER A 735 14.66 21.63 -14.91
N PRO A 736 15.96 21.28 -14.94
CA PRO A 736 16.91 21.81 -13.97
C PRO A 736 16.93 23.35 -13.99
N HIS A 737 17.41 23.95 -12.91
CA HIS A 737 17.69 25.39 -12.85
C HIS A 737 18.79 25.76 -13.85
N LEU A 738 18.47 26.65 -14.78
CA LEU A 738 19.36 27.13 -15.84
C LEU A 738 19.84 28.55 -15.53
N PRO A 739 21.13 28.86 -15.77
CA PRO A 739 21.68 30.18 -15.46
C PRO A 739 21.06 31.27 -16.35
N PRO A 740 21.12 32.54 -15.94
CA PRO A 740 20.75 33.68 -16.77
C PRO A 740 21.34 33.62 -18.18
N THR A 741 20.58 34.03 -19.18
CA THR A 741 21.01 33.93 -20.58
C THR A 741 20.35 34.97 -21.47
N LYS A 742 21.12 35.48 -22.44
CA LYS A 742 20.60 36.30 -23.54
C LYS A 742 19.98 35.47 -24.67
N GLY A 743 20.07 34.14 -24.61
CA GLY A 743 19.45 33.25 -25.57
C GLY A 743 19.74 31.78 -25.30
N THR A 744 18.69 31.00 -25.06
CA THR A 744 18.69 29.54 -25.04
C THR A 744 17.82 29.03 -26.17
N CYS A 745 18.30 28.04 -26.91
CA CYS A 745 17.48 27.31 -27.86
C CYS A 745 16.90 26.07 -27.20
N LEU A 746 15.58 26.00 -27.11
CA LEU A 746 14.82 24.81 -26.73
C LEU A 746 14.25 24.14 -27.99
N GLN A 747 14.45 22.85 -28.13
CA GLN A 747 13.98 22.01 -29.24
C GLN A 747 13.29 20.78 -28.64
N PHE A 748 12.11 20.45 -29.13
CA PHE A 748 11.39 19.25 -28.69
C PHE A 748 10.39 18.82 -29.76
N TRP A 749 9.95 17.58 -29.68
CA TRP A 749 8.88 17.05 -30.50
C TRP A 749 7.62 16.89 -29.65
N ALA A 750 6.48 17.23 -30.23
CA ALA A 750 5.19 17.02 -29.58
C ALA A 750 4.19 16.39 -30.54
N TYR A 751 3.35 15.51 -29.99
CA TYR A 751 2.27 14.84 -30.68
C TYR A 751 0.95 15.15 -29.99
N LYS A 752 -0.06 15.51 -30.78
CA LYS A 752 -1.44 15.71 -30.32
C LYS A 752 -2.42 15.49 -31.48
N PRO A 753 -3.35 14.52 -31.37
CA PRO A 753 -4.35 14.27 -32.42
C PRO A 753 -5.42 15.36 -32.49
N PHE A 754 -6.06 15.52 -33.66
CA PHE A 754 -7.12 16.53 -33.88
C PHE A 754 -8.34 16.36 -32.96
N SER A 755 -8.65 15.12 -32.58
CA SER A 755 -9.75 14.80 -31.66
C SER A 755 -9.44 15.13 -30.20
N SER A 756 -8.19 15.51 -29.89
CA SER A 756 -7.77 15.81 -28.53
C SER A 756 -8.06 17.24 -28.13
N ASN A 757 -8.72 17.43 -27.00
CA ASN A 757 -8.87 18.73 -26.35
C ASN A 757 -7.84 18.99 -25.24
N THR A 758 -6.79 18.17 -25.15
CA THR A 758 -5.62 18.47 -24.31
C THR A 758 -4.89 19.72 -24.81
N LEU A 759 -4.23 20.46 -23.92
CA LEU A 759 -3.38 21.59 -24.30
C LEU A 759 -1.96 21.35 -23.80
N LEU A 760 -0.98 21.78 -24.59
CA LEU A 760 0.40 21.87 -24.15
C LEU A 760 0.80 23.34 -24.11
N ARG A 761 1.35 23.75 -22.97
CA ARG A 761 1.95 25.07 -22.78
C ARG A 761 3.40 24.91 -22.37
N VAL A 762 4.25 25.80 -22.90
CA VAL A 762 5.64 25.90 -22.49
C VAL A 762 5.81 27.24 -21.78
N TRP A 763 6.29 27.18 -20.55
CA TRP A 763 6.53 28.35 -19.71
C TRP A 763 8.00 28.50 -19.37
N ARG A 764 8.39 29.76 -19.10
CA ARG A 764 9.62 30.11 -18.38
C ARG A 764 9.25 30.47 -16.95
N LEU A 765 9.77 29.74 -15.98
CA LEU A 765 9.66 30.06 -14.56
C LEU A 765 10.91 30.83 -14.11
N SER A 766 10.75 32.08 -13.69
CA SER A 766 11.84 32.92 -13.16
C SER A 766 11.34 33.73 -11.96
N GLU A 767 12.07 33.72 -10.83
CA GLU A 767 11.67 34.38 -9.57
C GLU A 767 10.24 34.02 -9.10
N GLY A 768 9.81 32.77 -9.31
CA GLY A 768 8.46 32.31 -8.96
C GLY A 768 7.34 32.80 -9.90
N ARG A 769 7.69 33.50 -11.00
CA ARG A 769 6.72 33.96 -12.00
C ARG A 769 6.80 33.12 -13.28
N LEU A 770 5.67 32.53 -13.66
CA LEU A 770 5.51 31.85 -14.95
C LEU A 770 5.28 32.88 -16.07
N THR A 771 6.07 32.77 -17.14
CA THR A 771 5.93 33.56 -18.37
C THR A 771 5.65 32.62 -19.55
N GLU A 772 4.56 32.85 -20.26
CA GLU A 772 4.15 31.99 -21.38
C GLU A 772 5.11 32.15 -22.57
N LEU A 773 5.60 31.04 -23.11
CA LEU A 773 6.47 31.02 -24.29
C LEU A 773 5.76 30.47 -25.54
N LEU A 774 4.96 29.42 -25.35
CA LEU A 774 4.25 28.75 -26.43
C LEU A 774 2.95 28.13 -25.91
N VAL A 775 1.89 28.22 -26.71
CA VAL A 775 0.66 27.44 -26.53
C VAL A 775 0.43 26.63 -27.78
N VAL A 776 0.25 25.32 -27.62
CA VAL A 776 -0.01 24.39 -28.71
C VAL A 776 -1.46 23.93 -28.63
N SER A 777 -2.31 24.58 -29.42
CA SER A 777 -3.75 24.29 -29.49
C SER A 777 -4.11 23.31 -30.61
N GLU A 778 -3.45 23.34 -31.77
CA GLU A 778 -3.80 22.52 -32.95
C GLU A 778 -2.57 21.95 -33.65
N LEU A 779 -2.31 20.65 -33.46
CA LEU A 779 -1.15 19.93 -34.00
C LEU A 779 -1.51 18.98 -35.13
N GLY A 780 -2.64 18.29 -34.99
CA GLY A 780 -3.34 17.74 -36.13
C GLY A 780 -2.59 16.68 -36.94
N GLY A 781 -2.00 15.68 -36.29
CA GLY A 781 -1.29 14.60 -36.98
C GLY A 781 0.07 14.27 -36.35
N PRO A 782 1.04 13.74 -37.14
CA PRO A 782 2.27 13.12 -36.64
C PRO A 782 3.15 14.11 -35.86
N TRP A 783 4.15 13.59 -35.17
CA TRP A 783 5.13 14.35 -34.39
C TRP A 783 5.58 15.63 -35.10
N ARG A 784 5.48 16.76 -34.38
CA ARG A 784 5.93 18.07 -34.87
C ARG A 784 7.01 18.61 -33.96
N ARG A 785 8.08 19.09 -34.57
CA ARG A 785 9.17 19.77 -33.90
C ARG A 785 8.82 21.23 -33.61
N PHE A 786 9.22 21.68 -32.43
CA PHE A 786 9.17 23.07 -32.01
C PHE A 786 10.56 23.57 -31.67
N ASP A 787 10.88 24.80 -32.06
CA ASP A 787 12.13 25.49 -31.74
C ASP A 787 11.79 26.84 -31.08
N ILE A 788 12.18 27.03 -29.82
CA ILE A 788 11.82 28.21 -29.01
C ILE A 788 13.09 28.89 -28.51
N ASN A 789 13.15 30.21 -28.69
CA ASN A 789 14.19 31.05 -28.09
C ASN A 789 13.74 31.53 -26.71
N ILE A 790 14.54 31.26 -25.68
CA ILE A 790 14.27 31.67 -24.30
C ILE A 790 15.34 32.67 -23.89
N THR A 791 14.92 33.79 -23.31
CA THR A 791 15.83 34.80 -22.75
C THR A 791 15.46 35.03 -21.30
N SER A 792 16.43 35.15 -20.41
CA SER A 792 16.18 35.43 -18.99
C SER A 792 17.35 36.22 -18.38
N THR A 793 17.05 37.29 -17.66
CA THR A 793 18.06 38.04 -16.90
C THR A 793 18.40 37.37 -15.58
N GLU A 794 17.50 36.53 -15.09
CA GLU A 794 17.64 35.76 -13.86
C GLU A 794 17.74 34.27 -14.17
N GLU A 795 18.11 33.49 -13.16
CA GLU A 795 18.00 32.03 -13.22
C GLU A 795 16.56 31.62 -13.52
N TYR A 796 16.39 30.59 -14.35
CA TYR A 796 15.06 30.15 -14.79
C TYR A 796 14.97 28.64 -14.97
N GLN A 797 13.74 28.13 -14.99
CA GLN A 797 13.40 26.78 -15.41
C GLN A 797 12.46 26.83 -16.61
N ILE A 798 12.53 25.77 -17.42
CA ILE A 798 11.60 25.49 -18.50
C ILE A 798 10.53 24.56 -17.93
N VAL A 799 9.26 24.91 -18.12
CA VAL A 799 8.12 24.13 -17.62
C VAL A 799 7.25 23.70 -18.79
N PHE A 800 7.09 22.39 -18.98
CA PHE A 800 6.07 21.85 -19.86
C PHE A 800 4.81 21.58 -19.06
N GLU A 801 3.78 22.38 -19.31
CA GLU A 801 2.47 22.23 -18.69
C GLU A 801 1.51 21.54 -19.67
N GLY A 802 1.09 20.33 -19.33
CA GLY A 802 0.02 19.62 -20.03
C GLY A 802 -1.30 19.85 -19.30
N ILE A 803 -2.32 20.34 -20.01
CA ILE A 803 -3.66 20.48 -19.46
C ILE A 803 -4.53 19.37 -20.03
N LYS A 804 -5.08 18.56 -19.14
CA LYS A 804 -5.95 17.44 -19.46
C LYS A 804 -7.28 17.94 -20.03
N GLY A 805 -7.67 17.31 -21.15
CA GLY A 805 -8.97 17.50 -21.78
C GLY A 805 -10.01 16.47 -21.33
N THR A 806 -11.18 16.48 -21.98
CA THR A 806 -12.20 15.42 -21.82
C THR A 806 -11.89 14.16 -22.62
N SER A 807 -11.07 14.29 -23.68
CA SER A 807 -10.69 13.17 -24.57
C SER A 807 -9.38 13.46 -25.29
N GLY A 808 -8.59 12.41 -25.51
CA GLY A 808 -7.34 12.46 -26.28
C GLY A 808 -6.08 12.51 -25.42
N VAL A 809 -4.92 12.62 -26.07
CA VAL A 809 -3.60 12.55 -25.44
C VAL A 809 -2.73 13.71 -25.92
N VAL A 810 -1.71 14.05 -25.14
CA VAL A 810 -0.58 14.86 -25.60
C VAL A 810 0.71 14.15 -25.23
N ALA A 811 1.66 14.09 -26.15
CA ALA A 811 2.95 13.46 -25.93
C ALA A 811 4.10 14.40 -26.30
N LEU A 812 5.23 14.21 -25.63
CA LEU A 812 6.49 14.92 -25.74
C LEU A 812 7.62 13.91 -25.95
N ASP A 813 8.53 14.25 -26.85
CA ASP A 813 9.72 13.45 -27.10
C ASP A 813 10.92 14.32 -27.50
N ASP A 814 12.13 13.76 -27.41
CA ASP A 814 13.38 14.31 -27.95
C ASP A 814 13.66 15.75 -27.47
N ILE A 815 13.66 15.95 -26.14
CA ILE A 815 13.81 17.28 -25.53
C ILE A 815 15.28 17.68 -25.47
N LYS A 816 15.61 18.82 -26.09
CA LYS A 816 16.96 19.37 -26.16
C LYS A 816 16.99 20.86 -25.87
N TYR A 817 17.93 21.32 -25.05
CA TYR A 817 18.19 22.74 -24.86
C TYR A 817 19.68 23.08 -24.91
N THR A 818 20.03 24.25 -25.45
CA THR A 818 21.41 24.78 -25.45
C THR A 818 21.44 26.21 -24.96
N VAL A 819 22.06 26.44 -23.80
CA VAL A 819 22.18 27.76 -23.17
C VAL A 819 23.26 28.60 -23.85
N GLY A 820 23.03 29.91 -23.99
CA GLY A 820 23.97 30.87 -24.59
C GLY A 820 23.96 30.93 -26.12
N VAL A 821 23.13 30.11 -26.76
CA VAL A 821 22.93 30.04 -28.21
C VAL A 821 21.44 30.08 -28.52
N ASN A 822 21.02 30.98 -29.41
CA ASN A 822 19.65 30.99 -29.91
C ASN A 822 19.42 29.91 -30.98
N CYS A 823 18.17 29.58 -31.32
CA CYS A 823 17.85 28.54 -32.30
C CYS A 823 18.30 28.85 -33.73
N ALA A 824 18.68 30.10 -34.02
CA ALA A 824 19.36 30.48 -35.25
C ALA A 824 20.88 30.22 -35.22
N LYS A 825 21.37 29.51 -34.20
CA LYS A 825 22.79 29.19 -33.93
C LYS A 825 23.70 30.42 -33.76
N LYS A 826 23.14 31.56 -33.33
CA LYS A 826 23.95 32.73 -32.96
C LYS A 826 24.28 32.65 -31.47
N PHE A 827 25.57 32.74 -31.16
CA PHE A 827 26.04 32.91 -29.78
C PHE A 827 25.58 34.27 -29.26
N THR A 828 24.75 34.26 -28.23
CA THR A 828 24.15 35.46 -27.63
C THR A 828 24.81 35.84 -26.33
N ASP A 829 25.39 34.86 -25.62
CA ASP A 829 26.22 35.09 -24.45
C ASP A 829 27.70 35.09 -24.86
N SER A 830 28.26 36.28 -25.06
CA SER A 830 29.71 36.45 -25.14
C SER A 830 30.29 36.15 -23.76
N ARG A 831 31.13 35.12 -23.64
CA ARG A 831 32.08 35.01 -22.53
C ARG A 831 32.93 36.28 -22.54
N ASP A 832 32.64 37.19 -21.62
CA ASP A 832 33.45 38.39 -21.40
C ASP A 832 34.69 37.99 -20.58
N ASP A 833 35.53 37.12 -21.15
CA ASP A 833 36.85 36.78 -20.60
C ASP A 833 37.83 37.99 -20.64
N ALA A 834 37.38 39.13 -21.20
CA ALA A 834 38.13 40.38 -21.20
C ALA A 834 38.35 40.94 -19.79
N GLY A 835 37.41 40.73 -18.85
CA GLY A 835 37.54 41.23 -17.47
C GLY A 835 38.61 40.50 -16.67
N GLY A 836 38.71 39.17 -16.83
CA GLY A 836 39.72 38.34 -16.16
C GLY A 836 41.13 38.57 -16.71
N ILE A 837 41.27 38.65 -18.03
CA ILE A 837 42.55 38.90 -18.68
C ILE A 837 43.06 40.32 -18.35
N ALA A 838 42.20 41.34 -18.34
CA ALA A 838 42.59 42.70 -17.95
C ALA A 838 43.06 42.76 -16.49
N ALA A 839 42.36 42.09 -15.56
CA ALA A 839 42.76 42.05 -14.16
C ALA A 839 44.10 41.31 -13.96
N SER A 840 44.31 40.17 -14.62
CA SER A 840 45.58 39.44 -14.56
C SER A 840 46.73 40.22 -15.18
N VAL A 841 46.52 40.93 -16.29
CA VAL A 841 47.53 41.78 -16.92
C VAL A 841 47.88 42.97 -16.02
N ILE A 842 46.91 43.59 -15.35
CA ILE A 842 47.17 44.68 -14.39
C ILE A 842 47.97 44.17 -13.18
N VAL A 843 47.63 42.99 -12.64
CA VAL A 843 48.38 42.39 -11.52
C VAL A 843 49.81 42.03 -11.93
N VAL A 844 50.02 41.49 -13.13
CA VAL A 844 51.35 41.19 -13.67
C VAL A 844 52.15 42.47 -13.90
N LEU A 845 51.54 43.53 -14.44
CA LEU A 845 52.20 44.83 -14.62
C LEU A 845 52.55 45.50 -13.27
N LEU A 846 51.69 45.37 -12.26
CA LEU A 846 51.98 45.83 -10.89
C LEU A 846 53.11 45.02 -10.26
N LEU A 847 53.13 43.70 -10.41
CA LEU A 847 54.21 42.83 -9.94
C LEU A 847 55.54 43.19 -10.61
N ILE A 848 55.56 43.36 -11.93
CA ILE A 848 56.74 43.80 -12.69
C ILE A 848 57.18 45.19 -12.20
N GLY A 849 56.25 46.13 -12.01
CA GLY A 849 56.53 47.46 -11.48
C GLY A 849 57.16 47.42 -10.07
N THR A 850 56.65 46.57 -9.18
CA THR A 850 57.22 46.38 -7.84
C THR A 850 58.61 45.72 -7.87
N LEU A 851 58.83 44.76 -8.76
CA LEU A 851 60.13 44.12 -8.98
C LEU A 851 61.18 45.11 -9.50
N ILE A 852 60.79 45.98 -10.45
CA ILE A 852 61.66 47.05 -10.96
C ILE A 852 61.96 48.07 -9.85
N ALA A 853 60.96 48.46 -9.06
CA ALA A 853 61.17 49.37 -7.93
C ALA A 853 62.11 48.79 -6.87
N LEU A 854 61.96 47.49 -6.55
CA LEU A 854 62.86 46.77 -5.64
C LEU A 854 64.28 46.64 -6.22
N LEU A 855 64.41 46.41 -7.53
CA LEU A 855 65.70 46.36 -8.21
C LEU A 855 66.40 47.72 -8.19
N ILE A 856 65.68 48.81 -8.46
CA ILE A 856 66.21 50.18 -8.37
C ILE A 856 66.61 50.51 -6.93
N TYR A 857 65.79 50.12 -5.95
CA TYR A 857 66.09 50.30 -4.53
C TYR A 857 67.35 49.52 -4.12
N TYR A 858 67.48 48.27 -4.56
CA TYR A 858 68.64 47.42 -4.33
C TYR A 858 69.91 48.00 -4.95
N LEU A 859 69.86 48.39 -6.24
CA LEU A 859 71.00 49.00 -6.94
C LEU A 859 71.43 50.34 -6.33
N ARG A 860 70.47 51.18 -5.90
CA ARG A 860 70.78 52.42 -5.16
C ARG A 860 71.40 52.15 -3.79
N ARG A 861 70.99 51.08 -3.11
CA ARG A 861 71.63 50.65 -1.84
C ARG A 861 73.03 50.07 -2.08
N GLN A 862 73.24 49.34 -3.17
CA GLN A 862 74.53 48.75 -3.52
C GLN A 862 75.56 49.84 -3.89
N GLN A 863 75.14 50.89 -4.61
CA GLN A 863 75.99 52.07 -4.86
C GLN A 863 76.31 52.86 -3.59
N ARG A 864 75.39 52.91 -2.61
CA ARG A 864 75.67 53.51 -1.29
C ARG A 864 76.58 52.64 -0.43
N ALA A 865 76.51 51.31 -0.55
CA ALA A 865 77.38 50.39 0.17
C ALA A 865 78.82 50.38 -0.38
N GLN A 866 79.02 50.66 -1.68
CA GLN A 866 80.36 50.75 -2.28
C GLN A 866 81.06 52.11 -2.07
N ALA A 867 80.38 53.11 -1.51
CA ALA A 867 80.96 54.43 -1.23
C ALA A 867 81.54 54.59 0.20
N MET A 868 81.55 53.54 1.03
CA MET A 868 81.88 53.65 2.47
C MET A 868 82.99 52.72 2.99
N THR A 869 83.81 52.09 2.15
CA THR A 869 84.94 51.29 2.64
C THR A 869 86.23 51.57 1.88
N GLY A 870 87.02 52.52 2.40
CA GLY A 870 88.47 52.61 2.19
C GLY A 870 89.24 51.81 3.27
N PRO A 871 90.53 51.50 3.08
CA PRO A 871 91.17 50.31 3.66
C PRO A 871 92.12 50.59 4.84
N SER A 872 92.13 49.69 5.83
CA SER A 872 93.19 49.38 6.82
C SER A 872 92.51 48.69 8.03
N SER A 873 93.03 47.74 8.79
CA SER A 873 94.29 47.00 8.92
C SER A 873 94.13 46.11 10.17
N SER A 874 94.81 44.95 10.23
CA SER A 874 95.15 44.16 11.47
C SER A 874 93.98 43.68 12.36
N SER A 875 93.93 42.54 13.04
CA SER A 875 94.85 41.43 13.33
C SER A 875 94.07 40.37 14.13
N SER A 876 94.46 39.10 13.96
CA SER A 876 94.49 37.99 14.95
C SER A 876 93.20 37.40 15.58
N SER A 877 93.06 36.10 15.30
CA SER A 877 92.68 34.95 16.18
C SER A 877 91.26 34.92 16.76
N SER A 878 90.52 33.81 16.88
CA SER A 878 90.62 32.35 16.66
C SER A 878 89.16 31.84 16.79
N GLY A 879 88.67 30.68 16.36
CA GLY A 879 89.17 29.50 15.68
C GLY A 879 88.01 28.47 15.60
N GLY A 880 88.04 27.59 14.59
CA GLY A 880 87.23 26.35 14.44
C GLY A 880 85.85 26.53 13.79
N GLY A 881 85.55 26.09 12.55
CA GLY A 881 85.87 24.80 11.89
C GLY A 881 84.85 23.74 12.36
N PHE A 882 84.05 23.02 11.56
CA PHE A 882 84.21 22.33 10.27
C PHE A 882 82.77 21.97 9.75
N ILE A 883 82.40 22.08 8.45
CA ILE A 883 82.38 21.03 7.38
C ILE A 883 81.32 19.91 7.67
N ASN A 884 80.46 19.34 6.79
CA ASN A 884 80.35 19.23 5.33
C ASN A 884 78.91 18.86 4.88
N GLU A 885 78.70 19.01 3.57
CA GLU A 885 77.62 18.45 2.75
C GLU A 885 77.65 16.91 2.60
N ALA A 886 76.52 16.38 2.09
CA ALA A 886 76.37 15.35 1.04
C ALA A 886 75.76 13.98 1.43
N TYR A 887 74.68 13.63 0.69
CA TYR A 887 74.32 12.31 0.10
C TYR A 887 74.08 11.12 1.09
N GLU A 888 73.22 10.11 0.92
CA GLU A 888 72.47 9.51 -0.19
C GLU A 888 71.46 8.50 0.40
N ALA A 889 70.65 7.88 -0.47
CA ALA A 889 69.63 6.87 -0.19
C ALA A 889 70.16 5.45 0.13
N GLY A 890 69.31 4.60 0.72
CA GLY A 890 69.35 3.14 0.51
C GLY A 890 69.28 2.23 1.75
N ARG A 891 68.22 1.40 1.80
CA ARG A 891 68.01 0.13 2.57
C ARG A 891 69.25 -0.82 2.55
N PRO A 892 69.37 -1.92 3.36
CA PRO A 892 68.29 -2.85 3.75
C PRO A 892 68.42 -3.69 5.06
N VAL A 893 67.42 -4.56 5.26
CA VAL A 893 67.36 -5.85 6.02
C VAL A 893 67.77 -5.90 7.50
N SER A 894 66.76 -6.08 8.37
CA SER A 894 66.52 -7.31 9.16
C SER A 894 65.13 -7.29 9.77
#